data_AF-A0AAF0ENX7-F1
#
_entry.id   AF-A0AAF0ENX7-F1
#
_cell.length_a   1.000
_cell.length_b   1.000
_cell.length_c   1.000
_cell.angle_alpha   90.00
_cell.angle_beta   90.00
_cell.angle_gamma   90.00
#
_symmetry.space_group_name_H-M   'P 1'
#
loop_
_entity.id
_entity.type
_entity.pdbx_description
1 polymer ?
#
loop_
_entity_poly.entity_id
_entity_poly.type
_entity_poly.pdbx_seq_one_letter_code
_entity_poly.pdbx_strand_id
1 'polypeptide(L)'
;MSSGGQSLIPQGPRPLNPQDPYHVSRQNGPQPIGMSSQYDARDPYYPTLGAPGAHSYTDDGGANQGFYANNMGYEHDNQSRQLLMSGQQGPNDQYYAQGNQNYITGNHAYGTQNAAYPAAGATASGVAENDSLVRYNEATGEKGAATGASRPKSRKWLWWIIGAIVLICVILAAVLGGVLGSRSANNDDDNNNNTSSPESSVGSGKPVSNIASAWPSNVMDAASKAASNGKKDNLAYTGTDPYGNPIFIKEANTNKPSKGQQVGSCGKDPWKATNNLNNGRPGHPRLIAPQYLWDCLESKISNDAYLTVWNYTIFQNATEWLNEKPVTYDVDGGLTLSGILDVSRIVQQRLKAWAYAWRLTKDTKYKDRAFQEMSVAAGNTSQPFGNGATRWNPDHFLDTAEMIAAYAFAYDWMYDAWDDQQKSYIVDWIVTYGLQQGMNMYNDGSAWWSQPASGNGNWNCVCNGGLVFGALAIQNDVQGDAKNTTNSILQTALNNAKENCMRGVYQDGTWSETPNYWYFGTNGHARMLSALMTATGSDQGLMAKNKNWYKTGDFHMYVTGNAGLFHYGDNGPNKFSTTANQLFLFSQQSGNPVYALFQRDRADAAADPLSMFWYDTSSTGGFYNGLPLDRHFDNKEGNWVSMRSSWTDMTGNYIAMKSSNMTGHQTHGDLDAGDFVIDALGTRFVGEYGSDNYLSKNYFASEDDGADRWKYFRKGTQGQNTIVIGQENQNASCQPANKFESSNDAQSGDLNYSPGEQSTALFVTDMSQCYSQPSGSVKRGIRFLNGRRQVLLQDEIKKTGKEIQWRVQTNATVSLSKDKKTATLKIKQINDPNASKDPLTAKIDEVTMLATITSPKDATFAVGPAYDKGKSEPNYYYGANDIPPQDKDDNGQPIQPEVLDYEVSVLSITLDGNSDANIQVWWQPQYPESSKSDQATPKNVALDQWSLTSH
;
A
#
# COMPACT_ATOMS: atom_id res chain seq x y z
N MET A 1 41.17 53.42 -11.44
CA MET A 1 42.08 52.28 -11.68
C MET A 1 41.16 51.08 -11.93
N SER A 2 40.69 50.85 -13.17
CA SER A 2 41.29 50.00 -14.23
C SER A 2 41.26 48.49 -13.90
N SER A 3 40.77 47.53 -14.72
CA SER A 3 39.93 47.46 -15.97
C SER A 3 39.91 45.99 -16.47
N GLY A 4 38.97 45.42 -17.26
CA GLY A 4 37.65 45.84 -17.80
C GLY A 4 36.51 44.96 -17.24
N GLY A 5 35.53 44.38 -17.96
CA GLY A 5 35.13 44.38 -19.39
C GLY A 5 35.14 42.97 -20.02
N GLN A 6 34.12 42.41 -20.70
CA GLN A 6 32.76 42.82 -21.16
C GLN A 6 31.90 41.52 -21.38
N SER A 7 30.58 41.46 -21.08
CA SER A 7 29.39 41.86 -21.89
C SER A 7 29.00 40.92 -23.07
N LEU A 8 27.75 40.57 -23.46
CA LEU A 8 26.40 40.36 -22.84
C LEU A 8 25.38 39.86 -23.93
N ILE A 9 24.70 38.72 -23.71
CA ILE A 9 23.34 38.27 -24.19
C ILE A 9 22.98 38.22 -25.75
N PRO A 10 21.72 37.96 -26.25
CA PRO A 10 21.43 36.78 -27.11
C PRO A 10 20.66 37.00 -28.45
N GLN A 11 20.40 35.94 -29.23
CA GLN A 11 19.31 35.81 -30.24
C GLN A 11 18.88 34.33 -30.48
N GLY A 12 17.65 34.11 -30.96
CA GLY A 12 17.19 32.89 -31.69
C GLY A 12 16.52 33.33 -33.02
N PRO A 13 15.53 32.60 -33.61
CA PRO A 13 15.47 31.17 -33.97
C PRO A 13 15.00 30.90 -35.46
N ARG A 14 14.96 29.62 -35.90
CA ARG A 14 14.37 29.04 -37.17
C ARG A 14 15.21 29.18 -38.48
N PRO A 15 14.94 28.49 -39.63
CA PRO A 15 13.81 27.60 -40.02
C PRO A 15 14.18 26.23 -40.71
N LEU A 16 13.26 25.64 -41.51
CA LEU A 16 13.14 24.24 -42.00
C LEU A 16 13.51 23.97 -43.50
N ASN A 17 13.74 22.68 -43.84
CA ASN A 17 13.51 21.96 -45.14
C ASN A 17 14.41 22.24 -46.38
N PRO A 18 14.40 21.41 -47.48
CA PRO A 18 14.22 19.94 -47.62
C PRO A 18 15.14 19.22 -48.71
N GLN A 19 14.88 17.92 -48.99
CA GLN A 19 14.95 17.17 -50.28
C GLN A 19 16.19 16.33 -50.77
N ASP A 20 15.95 14.99 -50.84
CA ASP A 20 16.06 14.07 -52.02
C ASP A 20 17.43 13.57 -52.64
N PRO A 21 17.48 12.47 -53.46
CA PRO A 21 17.22 11.06 -53.11
C PRO A 21 18.15 10.02 -53.85
N TYR A 22 17.67 8.77 -54.07
CA TYR A 22 18.25 7.60 -54.82
C TYR A 22 19.24 6.67 -54.07
N HIS A 23 19.35 5.35 -54.33
CA HIS A 23 18.86 4.49 -55.45
C HIS A 23 18.44 3.06 -55.00
N VAL A 24 17.68 2.36 -55.84
CA VAL A 24 17.11 1.01 -55.65
C VAL A 24 17.89 -0.09 -56.41
N SER A 25 18.00 -1.32 -55.86
CA SER A 25 17.95 -2.56 -56.65
C SER A 25 17.48 -3.80 -55.85
N ARG A 26 16.60 -4.60 -56.46
CA ARG A 26 16.22 -5.97 -56.06
C ARG A 26 17.26 -6.96 -56.66
N GLN A 27 17.34 -8.28 -56.39
CA GLN A 27 16.32 -9.31 -56.65
C GLN A 27 16.88 -10.75 -56.42
N ASN A 28 15.96 -11.74 -56.29
CA ASN A 28 16.08 -13.18 -56.60
C ASN A 28 16.86 -14.16 -55.67
N GLY A 29 16.19 -15.28 -55.33
CA GLY A 29 16.80 -16.59 -54.97
C GLY A 29 16.99 -17.47 -56.22
N PRO A 30 16.84 -18.82 -56.21
CA PRO A 30 16.32 -19.68 -55.12
C PRO A 30 16.90 -21.14 -54.97
N GLN A 31 16.41 -21.92 -53.98
CA GLN A 31 16.23 -23.41 -54.01
C GLN A 31 17.52 -24.33 -53.86
N PRO A 32 17.45 -25.69 -53.76
CA PRO A 32 17.38 -26.43 -52.48
C PRO A 32 18.19 -27.78 -52.44
N ILE A 33 17.70 -28.81 -51.69
CA ILE A 33 18.14 -30.25 -51.63
C ILE A 33 19.32 -30.52 -50.67
N GLY A 34 19.39 -31.59 -49.85
CA GLY A 34 18.41 -32.64 -49.48
C GLY A 34 19.04 -33.91 -48.84
N MET A 35 18.23 -34.69 -48.09
CA MET A 35 18.33 -36.14 -47.72
C MET A 35 19.54 -36.73 -46.92
N SER A 36 19.19 -37.37 -45.79
CA SER A 36 19.57 -38.72 -45.27
C SER A 36 21.08 -39.11 -45.10
N SER A 37 21.53 -40.14 -44.35
CA SER A 37 20.87 -41.28 -43.66
C SER A 37 21.74 -41.85 -42.50
N GLN A 38 21.17 -42.83 -41.78
CA GLN A 38 21.64 -43.70 -40.68
C GLN A 38 23.11 -44.19 -40.64
N TYR A 39 23.59 -44.53 -39.42
CA TYR A 39 24.31 -45.76 -38.96
C TYR A 39 24.98 -45.43 -37.59
N ASP A 40 25.24 -46.29 -36.61
CA ASP A 40 24.61 -47.46 -35.95
C ASP A 40 25.55 -47.86 -34.78
N ALA A 41 24.97 -48.34 -33.67
CA ALA A 41 25.48 -49.25 -32.63
C ALA A 41 26.86 -49.13 -31.89
N ARG A 42 26.77 -49.50 -30.58
CA ARG A 42 27.71 -50.28 -29.73
C ARG A 42 29.00 -49.59 -29.20
N ASP A 43 29.47 -49.81 -27.96
CA ASP A 43 28.93 -50.49 -26.75
C ASP A 43 29.70 -49.96 -25.46
N PRO A 44 29.77 -50.59 -24.25
CA PRO A 44 29.67 -49.85 -22.98
C PRO A 44 30.96 -49.90 -22.11
N TYR A 45 30.93 -49.33 -20.89
CA TYR A 45 31.54 -49.91 -19.66
C TYR A 45 31.36 -48.99 -18.44
N TYR A 46 30.78 -49.49 -17.34
CA TYR A 46 31.16 -49.18 -15.94
C TYR A 46 30.40 -50.10 -14.96
N PRO A 47 31.07 -50.96 -14.18
CA PRO A 47 30.43 -51.82 -13.18
C PRO A 47 30.53 -51.28 -11.74
N THR A 48 29.39 -51.32 -11.05
CA THR A 48 29.18 -51.64 -9.62
C THR A 48 30.35 -51.53 -8.63
N LEU A 49 30.20 -50.62 -7.64
CA LEU A 49 30.91 -50.69 -6.36
C LEU A 49 30.10 -51.48 -5.33
N GLY A 50 30.74 -52.43 -4.65
CA GLY A 50 30.23 -53.09 -3.45
C GLY A 50 31.02 -52.65 -2.21
N ALA A 51 30.33 -52.52 -1.07
CA ALA A 51 30.96 -52.37 0.25
C ALA A 51 31.57 -53.71 0.72
N PRO A 52 32.44 -53.73 1.76
CA PRO A 52 31.92 -53.90 3.14
C PRO A 52 32.79 -53.33 4.30
N GLY A 53 32.24 -53.37 5.53
CA GLY A 53 32.98 -53.25 6.81
C GLY A 53 32.93 -51.85 7.45
N ALA A 54 32.09 -51.50 8.43
CA ALA A 54 31.69 -52.11 9.71
C ALA A 54 32.70 -51.93 10.87
N HIS A 55 32.34 -51.07 11.85
CA HIS A 55 32.55 -51.29 13.29
C HIS A 55 31.77 -50.26 14.17
N SER A 56 30.65 -50.72 14.75
CA SER A 56 30.36 -50.79 16.21
C SER A 56 31.05 -49.81 17.20
N TYR A 57 30.43 -49.29 18.28
CA TYR A 57 29.06 -49.43 18.83
C TYR A 57 28.83 -48.36 19.95
N THR A 58 27.64 -48.41 20.57
CA THR A 58 27.17 -47.81 21.84
C THR A 58 26.65 -46.37 21.79
N ASP A 59 25.59 -46.02 22.52
CA ASP A 59 24.25 -46.61 22.79
C ASP A 59 23.53 -45.65 23.77
N ASP A 60 22.21 -45.86 23.90
CA ASP A 60 21.21 -45.24 24.80
C ASP A 60 20.64 -43.87 24.37
N GLY A 61 19.32 -43.72 24.15
CA GLY A 61 18.18 -44.65 24.05
C GLY A 61 16.91 -43.81 23.81
N GLY A 62 16.03 -44.06 22.81
CA GLY A 62 14.90 -45.01 22.86
C GLY A 62 13.73 -44.50 23.74
N ALA A 63 12.45 -44.49 23.39
CA ALA A 63 11.64 -44.82 22.18
C ALA A 63 10.28 -44.06 22.33
N ASN A 64 9.61 -43.50 21.33
CA ASN A 64 8.91 -44.02 20.15
C ASN A 64 7.53 -44.72 20.41
N GLN A 65 6.57 -44.43 19.53
CA GLN A 65 5.25 -45.06 19.24
C GLN A 65 3.97 -44.66 20.03
N GLY A 66 2.87 -44.43 19.27
CA GLY A 66 1.49 -44.44 19.78
C GLY A 66 0.45 -43.65 18.95
N PHE A 67 -0.07 -44.22 17.86
CA PHE A 67 -1.24 -43.68 17.12
C PHE A 67 -2.57 -43.92 17.88
N TYR A 68 -3.53 -42.99 17.82
CA TYR A 68 -4.94 -43.21 17.40
C TYR A 68 -5.71 -41.87 17.31
N ALA A 69 -6.83 -41.85 16.58
CA ALA A 69 -7.48 -40.64 16.05
C ALA A 69 -8.87 -40.31 16.65
N ASN A 70 -9.38 -39.11 16.31
CA ASN A 70 -10.70 -38.52 16.61
C ASN A 70 -10.86 -38.07 18.10
N ASN A 71 -11.52 -36.95 18.43
CA ASN A 71 -12.67 -36.31 17.77
C ASN A 71 -12.73 -34.79 18.05
N MET A 72 -13.71 -34.09 17.44
CA MET A 72 -13.88 -32.63 17.40
C MET A 72 -13.92 -31.89 18.76
N GLY A 73 -13.42 -30.64 18.76
CA GLY A 73 -13.67 -29.63 19.80
C GLY A 73 -13.06 -28.27 19.41
N TYR A 74 -13.90 -27.26 19.17
CA TYR A 74 -13.49 -25.86 19.04
C TYR A 74 -13.33 -25.24 20.42
N GLU A 75 -12.20 -24.59 20.69
CA GLU A 75 -12.02 -23.48 21.65
C GLU A 75 -10.53 -23.10 21.68
N HIS A 76 -10.20 -21.82 21.51
CA HIS A 76 -8.95 -21.26 22.05
C HIS A 76 -9.05 -19.73 22.14
N ASP A 77 -8.74 -19.21 23.31
CA ASP A 77 -8.68 -17.79 23.62
C ASP A 77 -7.40 -17.52 24.45
N ASN A 78 -6.81 -16.34 24.23
CA ASN A 78 -5.74 -15.68 25.00
C ASN A 78 -4.38 -16.41 25.26
N GLN A 79 -3.28 -15.88 24.68
CA GLN A 79 -2.27 -15.07 25.43
C GLN A 79 -1.09 -14.52 24.56
N SER A 80 -1.11 -13.21 24.29
CA SER A 80 0.03 -12.25 24.14
C SER A 80 1.35 -12.62 23.41
N ARG A 81 1.75 -11.81 22.39
CA ARG A 81 2.82 -10.77 22.47
C ARG A 81 3.09 -10.04 21.13
N GLN A 82 3.20 -8.71 21.21
CA GLN A 82 3.89 -7.76 20.30
C GLN A 82 4.10 -8.16 18.82
N LEU A 83 3.08 -7.94 17.99
CA LEU A 83 3.21 -7.97 16.52
C LEU A 83 3.92 -6.71 16.02
N LEU A 84 5.02 -6.91 15.27
CA LEU A 84 5.75 -5.84 14.62
C LEU A 84 5.10 -5.53 13.28
N MET A 85 4.39 -4.41 13.28
CA MET A 85 3.40 -4.02 12.30
C MET A 85 3.92 -4.06 10.85
N SER A 86 3.21 -4.82 10.01
CA SER A 86 3.05 -4.47 8.60
C SER A 86 2.51 -3.04 8.50
N GLY A 87 3.18 -2.19 7.72
CA GLY A 87 2.79 -0.79 7.54
C GLY A 87 1.32 -0.65 7.15
N GLN A 88 0.56 0.11 7.96
CA GLN A 88 -0.88 0.36 7.75
C GLN A 88 -1.76 -0.90 7.60
N GLN A 89 -1.34 -2.04 8.16
CA GLN A 89 -2.08 -3.30 8.06
C GLN A 89 -2.14 -4.01 9.41
N GLY A 90 -3.33 -4.05 10.01
CA GLY A 90 -3.68 -5.01 11.05
C GLY A 90 -4.51 -6.14 10.43
N PRO A 91 -4.19 -7.41 10.71
CA PRO A 91 -5.12 -8.52 10.53
C PRO A 91 -5.58 -9.06 11.89
N ASN A 92 -6.89 -9.15 12.14
CA ASN A 92 -7.43 -10.36 12.78
C ASN A 92 -8.95 -10.52 12.65
N ASP A 93 -9.38 -11.75 12.39
CA ASP A 93 -10.80 -12.10 12.39
C ASP A 93 -11.41 -12.14 13.81
N GLN A 94 -12.74 -11.96 13.84
CA GLN A 94 -13.69 -12.19 14.93
C GLN A 94 -13.98 -11.02 15.90
N TYR A 95 -15.21 -10.50 15.80
CA TYR A 95 -16.20 -10.71 16.88
C TYR A 95 -17.65 -10.51 16.39
N TYR A 96 -18.54 -11.46 16.71
CA TYR A 96 -19.99 -11.22 16.80
C TYR A 96 -20.58 -12.04 17.95
N ALA A 97 -20.97 -11.37 19.03
CA ALA A 97 -21.68 -12.00 20.15
C ALA A 97 -22.51 -10.99 20.97
N GLN A 98 -23.56 -10.44 20.37
CA GLN A 98 -24.79 -9.89 20.99
C GLN A 98 -25.63 -9.27 19.86
N GLY A 99 -26.88 -9.64 19.61
CA GLY A 99 -27.72 -10.63 20.28
C GLY A 99 -29.19 -10.29 20.00
N ASN A 100 -29.78 -10.93 18.99
CA ASN A 100 -31.23 -10.86 18.78
C ASN A 100 -31.74 -12.13 18.10
N GLN A 101 -32.80 -12.71 18.67
CA GLN A 101 -33.48 -13.83 18.06
C GLN A 101 -34.34 -13.35 16.89
N ASN A 102 -34.31 -14.05 15.75
CA ASN A 102 -35.53 -14.49 15.07
C ASN A 102 -35.22 -15.52 13.97
N TYR A 103 -36.24 -16.31 13.63
CA TYR A 103 -36.27 -17.35 12.58
C TYR A 103 -35.90 -16.75 11.20
N ILE A 104 -35.39 -17.49 10.20
CA ILE A 104 -36.09 -18.55 9.42
C ILE A 104 -35.10 -19.49 8.71
N THR A 105 -35.58 -20.70 8.41
CA THR A 105 -34.91 -21.81 7.70
C THR A 105 -34.67 -21.57 6.20
N GLY A 106 -33.52 -22.03 5.66
CA GLY A 106 -33.27 -22.15 4.21
C GLY A 106 -32.19 -23.20 3.92
N ASN A 107 -32.38 -24.01 2.87
CA ASN A 107 -31.60 -25.23 2.60
C ASN A 107 -31.10 -25.22 1.14
N HIS A 108 -29.94 -25.85 0.87
CA HIS A 108 -29.42 -26.22 -0.48
C HIS A 108 -28.97 -25.06 -1.41
N ALA A 109 -28.13 -25.26 -2.44
CA ALA A 109 -27.08 -26.28 -2.72
C ALA A 109 -26.23 -25.79 -3.92
N TYR A 110 -25.04 -26.37 -4.13
CA TYR A 110 -24.14 -26.04 -5.24
C TYR A 110 -24.77 -26.23 -6.63
N GLY A 111 -24.47 -25.30 -7.56
CA GLY A 111 -24.81 -25.40 -8.98
C GLY A 111 -23.93 -24.49 -9.85
N THR A 112 -22.85 -25.03 -10.40
CA THR A 112 -21.92 -24.33 -11.31
C THR A 112 -22.49 -24.15 -12.71
N GLN A 113 -22.32 -22.99 -13.34
CA GLN A 113 -22.21 -22.90 -14.81
C GLN A 113 -21.54 -21.59 -15.29
N ASN A 114 -20.54 -21.73 -16.18
CA ASN A 114 -19.82 -20.61 -16.80
C ASN A 114 -20.66 -19.95 -17.90
N ALA A 115 -20.55 -18.62 -18.05
CA ALA A 115 -20.88 -17.91 -19.28
C ALA A 115 -19.98 -16.67 -19.43
N ALA A 116 -19.04 -16.70 -20.38
CA ALA A 116 -18.21 -15.56 -20.74
C ALA A 116 -18.89 -14.69 -21.80
N TYR A 117 -18.73 -13.37 -21.71
CA TYR A 117 -19.11 -12.41 -22.78
C TYR A 117 -18.04 -11.34 -22.98
N PRO A 118 -17.74 -10.93 -24.24
CA PRO A 118 -16.60 -10.07 -24.56
C PRO A 118 -16.93 -8.56 -24.58
N ALA A 119 -15.88 -7.74 -24.55
CA ALA A 119 -15.95 -6.28 -24.63
C ALA A 119 -16.41 -5.73 -25.99
N ALA A 120 -16.93 -4.49 -25.97
CA ALA A 120 -17.33 -3.71 -27.15
C ALA A 120 -16.11 -3.20 -27.96
N GLY A 121 -16.23 -2.79 -29.23
CA GLY A 121 -17.39 -2.78 -30.12
C GLY A 121 -17.05 -2.06 -31.45
N ALA A 122 -17.80 -2.34 -32.53
CA ALA A 122 -17.65 -1.64 -33.81
C ALA A 122 -19.00 -1.50 -34.54
N THR A 123 -19.17 -0.38 -35.25
CA THR A 123 -20.44 0.08 -35.83
C THR A 123 -20.80 -0.57 -37.17
N ALA A 124 -22.07 -1.00 -37.36
CA ALA A 124 -22.93 -0.57 -38.49
C ALA A 124 -24.29 -1.31 -38.57
N SER A 125 -25.37 -0.53 -38.71
CA SER A 125 -26.54 -0.74 -39.58
C SER A 125 -27.13 -2.14 -39.87
N GLY A 126 -28.38 -2.36 -39.43
CA GLY A 126 -29.46 -2.72 -40.37
C GLY A 126 -30.31 -3.99 -40.14
N VAL A 127 -31.62 -3.74 -39.92
CA VAL A 127 -32.78 -4.44 -40.55
C VAL A 127 -33.23 -5.85 -40.08
N ALA A 128 -34.52 -5.90 -39.68
CA ALA A 128 -35.53 -6.98 -39.80
C ALA A 128 -35.47 -8.29 -38.96
N GLU A 129 -36.42 -8.34 -38.01
CA GLU A 129 -37.56 -9.28 -37.94
C GLU A 129 -37.44 -10.83 -37.85
N ASN A 130 -38.36 -11.33 -37.00
CA ASN A 130 -39.17 -12.56 -37.09
C ASN A 130 -38.66 -13.91 -36.55
N ASP A 131 -39.12 -14.18 -35.32
CA ASP A 131 -40.25 -15.08 -35.04
C ASP A 131 -40.09 -16.59 -35.37
N SER A 132 -40.28 -17.43 -34.34
CA SER A 132 -41.53 -18.22 -34.17
C SER A 132 -41.35 -19.64 -33.60
N LEU A 133 -42.42 -20.13 -32.93
CA LEU A 133 -42.83 -21.55 -32.71
C LEU A 133 -42.00 -22.46 -31.76
N VAL A 134 -42.57 -23.46 -31.05
CA VAL A 134 -43.93 -23.66 -30.46
C VAL A 134 -43.92 -24.81 -29.42
N ARG A 135 -44.80 -24.70 -28.39
CA ARG A 135 -45.49 -25.70 -27.52
C ARG A 135 -45.25 -27.23 -27.76
N TYR A 136 -45.34 -28.12 -26.76
CA TYR A 136 -46.59 -28.57 -26.09
C TYR A 136 -46.34 -29.63 -24.96
N ASN A 137 -47.11 -29.58 -23.85
CA ASN A 137 -47.71 -30.65 -22.98
C ASN A 137 -46.95 -31.98 -22.61
N GLU A 138 -47.29 -32.79 -21.58
CA GLU A 138 -48.27 -32.72 -20.48
C GLU A 138 -47.87 -33.60 -19.26
N ALA A 139 -48.60 -33.39 -18.17
CA ALA A 139 -48.60 -33.97 -16.82
C ALA A 139 -48.86 -35.49 -16.65
N THR A 140 -48.58 -36.05 -15.45
CA THR A 140 -49.58 -36.58 -14.45
C THR A 140 -49.03 -37.57 -13.37
N GLY A 141 -49.47 -37.40 -12.11
CA GLY A 141 -49.71 -38.44 -11.06
C GLY A 141 -48.52 -39.17 -10.36
N GLU A 142 -48.67 -39.82 -9.19
CA GLU A 142 -49.63 -39.70 -8.06
C GLU A 142 -49.19 -40.56 -6.81
N LYS A 143 -49.57 -40.14 -5.59
CA LYS A 143 -49.90 -40.94 -4.34
C LYS A 143 -48.89 -41.80 -3.51
N GLY A 144 -48.89 -41.51 -2.18
CA GLY A 144 -48.97 -42.49 -1.05
C GLY A 144 -47.66 -42.95 -0.36
N ALA A 145 -47.60 -43.36 0.92
CA ALA A 145 -48.49 -43.29 2.11
C ALA A 145 -47.67 -43.52 3.43
N ALA A 146 -48.30 -43.59 4.62
CA ALA A 146 -47.68 -43.31 5.95
C ALA A 146 -47.41 -44.50 6.93
N THR A 147 -47.08 -44.17 8.20
CA THR A 147 -46.91 -44.97 9.46
C THR A 147 -45.49 -45.47 9.80
N GLY A 148 -45.03 -45.64 11.05
CA GLY A 148 -45.60 -45.45 12.41
C GLY A 148 -44.51 -45.64 13.52
N ALA A 149 -44.78 -45.34 14.81
CA ALA A 149 -43.75 -45.16 15.87
C ALA A 149 -43.79 -46.13 17.08
N SER A 150 -42.69 -46.25 17.85
CA SER A 150 -42.70 -46.68 19.28
C SER A 150 -41.41 -46.32 20.07
N ARG A 151 -41.46 -46.29 21.42
CA ARG A 151 -40.36 -45.98 22.37
C ARG A 151 -40.36 -46.89 23.61
N PRO A 152 -39.18 -47.33 24.10
CA PRO A 152 -38.87 -47.49 25.55
C PRO A 152 -37.42 -47.07 25.90
N LYS A 153 -36.90 -46.95 27.14
CA LYS A 153 -37.41 -46.74 28.53
C LYS A 153 -36.23 -46.17 29.39
N SER A 154 -36.48 -45.52 30.53
CA SER A 154 -35.47 -44.77 31.32
C SER A 154 -34.54 -45.61 32.23
N ARG A 155 -33.25 -45.25 32.36
CA ARG A 155 -32.31 -45.76 33.38
C ARG A 155 -31.93 -44.68 34.41
N LYS A 156 -32.36 -44.83 35.67
CA LYS A 156 -32.15 -43.85 36.76
C LYS A 156 -30.74 -43.85 37.41
N TRP A 157 -29.82 -44.71 36.95
CA TRP A 157 -28.43 -44.77 37.43
C TRP A 157 -27.61 -43.54 37.02
N LEU A 158 -27.85 -42.96 35.84
CA LEU A 158 -27.04 -41.87 35.29
C LEU A 158 -26.89 -40.65 36.24
N TRP A 159 -27.92 -40.34 37.02
CA TRP A 159 -27.91 -39.25 37.99
C TRP A 159 -26.93 -39.43 39.16
N TRP A 160 -26.63 -40.67 39.56
CA TRP A 160 -25.62 -40.94 40.58
C TRP A 160 -24.19 -40.75 40.06
N ILE A 161 -23.95 -41.03 38.77
CA ILE A 161 -22.67 -40.72 38.11
C ILE A 161 -22.50 -39.19 38.01
N ILE A 162 -23.53 -38.47 37.58
CA ILE A 162 -23.49 -37.00 37.49
C ILE A 162 -23.24 -36.37 38.88
N GLY A 163 -23.91 -36.86 39.93
CA GLY A 163 -23.68 -36.39 41.31
C GLY A 163 -22.25 -36.62 41.80
N ALA A 164 -21.66 -37.77 41.48
CA ALA A 164 -20.25 -38.07 41.81
C ALA A 164 -19.27 -37.18 41.04
N ILE A 165 -19.51 -36.94 39.74
CA ILE A 165 -18.68 -36.05 38.92
C ILE A 165 -18.76 -34.61 39.44
N VAL A 166 -19.96 -34.10 39.75
CA VAL A 166 -20.11 -32.74 40.31
C VAL A 166 -19.40 -32.62 41.66
N LEU A 167 -19.48 -33.63 42.53
CA LEU A 167 -18.75 -33.63 43.80
C LEU A 167 -17.22 -33.61 43.60
N ILE A 168 -16.71 -34.38 42.64
CA ILE A 168 -15.29 -34.37 42.26
C ILE A 168 -14.88 -33.01 41.70
N CYS A 169 -15.69 -32.40 40.82
CA CYS A 169 -15.43 -31.06 40.28
C CYS A 169 -15.44 -29.97 41.38
N VAL A 170 -16.33 -30.06 42.37
CA VAL A 170 -16.37 -29.14 43.52
C VAL A 170 -15.14 -29.33 44.43
N ILE A 171 -14.71 -30.57 44.66
CA ILE A 171 -13.48 -30.86 45.42
C ILE A 171 -12.25 -30.36 44.66
N LEU A 172 -12.17 -30.59 43.34
CA LEU A 172 -11.09 -30.07 42.50
C LEU A 172 -11.09 -28.54 42.46
N ALA A 173 -12.25 -27.88 42.37
CA ALA A 173 -12.36 -26.43 42.43
C ALA A 173 -11.97 -25.87 43.81
N ALA A 174 -12.29 -26.56 44.90
CA ALA A 174 -11.86 -26.19 46.25
C ALA A 174 -10.36 -26.41 46.47
N VAL A 175 -9.77 -27.46 45.88
CA VAL A 175 -8.32 -27.72 45.93
C VAL A 175 -7.55 -26.76 45.03
N LEU A 176 -8.02 -26.45 43.81
CA LEU A 176 -7.44 -25.38 42.98
C LEU A 176 -7.59 -24.02 43.66
N GLY A 177 -8.76 -23.68 44.19
CA GLY A 177 -8.99 -22.44 44.93
C GLY A 177 -8.10 -22.33 46.16
N GLY A 178 -7.88 -23.43 46.88
CA GLY A 178 -6.96 -23.49 48.02
C GLY A 178 -5.48 -23.37 47.64
N VAL A 179 -5.05 -24.01 46.55
CA VAL A 179 -3.64 -24.01 46.09
C VAL A 179 -3.26 -22.74 45.32
N LEU A 180 -4.21 -22.12 44.60
CA LEU A 180 -4.03 -20.82 43.96
C LEU A 180 -4.17 -19.68 44.98
N GLY A 181 -5.15 -19.76 45.89
CA GLY A 181 -5.36 -18.77 46.95
C GLY A 181 -4.22 -18.72 47.99
N SER A 182 -3.59 -19.85 48.31
CA SER A 182 -2.45 -19.89 49.25
C SER A 182 -1.09 -19.53 48.64
N ARG A 183 -1.02 -19.28 47.32
CA ARG A 183 0.16 -18.70 46.64
C ARG A 183 0.02 -17.20 46.35
N SER A 184 -1.14 -16.60 46.63
CA SER A 184 -1.38 -15.16 46.44
C SER A 184 -1.05 -14.29 47.67
N ALA A 185 -0.51 -14.88 48.74
CA ALA A 185 -0.27 -14.19 50.00
C ALA A 185 1.03 -14.66 50.65
N ASN A 186 2.16 -14.26 50.06
CA ASN A 186 3.35 -13.75 50.75
C ASN A 186 4.50 -13.49 49.77
N ASN A 187 5.23 -12.42 50.03
CA ASN A 187 6.44 -11.91 49.38
C ASN A 187 6.22 -11.10 48.10
N ASP A 188 6.45 -9.80 48.26
CA ASP A 188 6.73 -8.82 47.23
C ASP A 188 8.05 -9.11 46.47
N ASP A 189 8.23 -8.35 45.39
CA ASP A 189 9.42 -8.14 44.56
C ASP A 189 9.87 -9.26 43.58
N ASP A 190 10.32 -8.77 42.42
CA ASP A 190 10.97 -9.45 41.28
C ASP A 190 10.17 -10.49 40.45
N ASN A 191 9.43 -9.99 39.46
CA ASN A 191 9.45 -10.59 38.10
C ASN A 191 9.18 -9.56 36.98
N ASN A 192 10.26 -9.01 36.43
CA ASN A 192 10.25 -7.99 35.39
C ASN A 192 9.81 -8.53 34.00
N ASN A 193 8.57 -8.24 33.58
CA ASN A 193 8.29 -7.99 32.16
C ASN A 193 8.45 -6.49 31.90
N ASN A 194 9.70 -6.02 31.88
CA ASN A 194 10.02 -4.59 31.86
C ASN A 194 10.00 -4.03 30.42
N THR A 195 8.81 -3.95 29.83
CA THR A 195 8.53 -3.10 28.67
C THR A 195 8.10 -1.72 29.16
N SER A 196 9.08 -0.87 29.49
CA SER A 196 8.84 0.56 29.67
C SER A 196 8.34 1.14 28.34
N SER A 197 7.16 1.75 28.34
CA SER A 197 6.61 2.47 27.19
C SER A 197 7.61 3.52 26.66
N PRO A 198 7.98 3.49 25.36
CA PRO A 198 8.80 4.55 24.75
C PRO A 198 8.29 5.98 25.01
N GLU A 199 9.10 6.80 25.67
CA GLU A 199 8.80 8.23 25.86
C GLU A 199 9.43 9.08 24.74
N SER A 200 8.64 9.96 24.13
CA SER A 200 9.15 10.96 23.17
C SER A 200 10.04 11.97 23.88
N SER A 201 11.20 12.28 23.30
CA SER A 201 12.05 13.41 23.74
C SER A 201 11.72 14.75 23.05
N VAL A 202 10.58 14.81 22.35
CA VAL A 202 10.20 15.88 21.43
C VAL A 202 8.78 16.40 21.68
N GLY A 203 8.61 17.73 21.61
CA GLY A 203 7.32 18.40 21.49
C GLY A 203 6.81 19.04 22.79
N SER A 204 5.59 19.60 22.73
CA SER A 204 5.01 20.46 23.78
C SER A 204 4.48 19.74 25.06
N GLY A 205 5.11 18.63 25.45
CA GLY A 205 5.08 18.18 26.85
C GLY A 205 4.02 17.17 27.29
N LYS A 206 3.71 16.15 26.48
CA LYS A 206 3.09 14.89 26.97
C LYS A 206 3.70 13.66 26.30
N PRO A 207 3.86 12.53 27.01
CA PRO A 207 4.23 11.26 26.40
C PRO A 207 3.13 10.81 25.42
N VAL A 208 3.52 10.19 24.31
CA VAL A 208 2.59 9.60 23.34
C VAL A 208 1.91 8.41 24.02
N SER A 209 0.65 8.56 24.43
CA SER A 209 -0.06 7.53 25.20
C SER A 209 -0.38 6.25 24.41
N ASN A 210 -0.33 6.33 23.08
CA ASN A 210 -0.68 5.25 22.16
C ASN A 210 0.52 4.85 21.30
N ILE A 211 1.40 4.06 21.90
CA ILE A 211 2.56 3.50 21.21
C ILE A 211 2.10 2.27 20.46
N ALA A 212 2.12 2.33 19.14
CA ALA A 212 1.58 1.29 18.27
C ALA A 212 2.50 0.06 18.23
N SER A 213 3.81 0.29 18.17
CA SER A 213 4.83 -0.77 18.10
C SER A 213 6.02 -0.45 19.01
N ALA A 214 6.64 -1.47 19.58
CA ALA A 214 7.93 -1.40 20.27
C ALA A 214 8.59 -2.79 20.28
N TRP A 215 9.92 -2.85 20.15
CA TRP A 215 10.66 -4.11 20.22
C TRP A 215 10.85 -4.60 21.67
N PRO A 216 10.99 -5.93 21.91
CA PRO A 216 11.36 -6.44 23.22
C PRO A 216 12.73 -5.92 23.70
N SER A 217 12.88 -5.70 25.01
CA SER A 217 14.09 -5.08 25.58
C SER A 217 15.39 -5.82 25.24
N ASN A 218 15.37 -7.16 25.24
CA ASN A 218 16.52 -7.98 24.83
C ASN A 218 16.90 -7.82 23.33
N VAL A 219 15.95 -7.43 22.48
CA VAL A 219 16.19 -7.14 21.05
C VAL A 219 16.78 -5.73 20.90
N MET A 220 16.31 -4.77 21.69
CA MET A 220 16.89 -3.42 21.74
C MET A 220 18.32 -3.40 22.30
N ASP A 221 18.61 -4.24 23.31
CA ASP A 221 19.96 -4.46 23.84
C ASP A 221 20.90 -5.06 22.76
N ALA A 222 20.40 -6.05 22.02
CA ALA A 222 21.13 -6.66 20.91
C ALA A 222 21.43 -5.64 19.80
N ALA A 223 20.45 -4.80 19.45
CA ALA A 223 20.61 -3.74 18.46
C ALA A 223 21.63 -2.67 18.91
N SER A 224 21.57 -2.24 20.18
CA SER A 224 22.53 -1.30 20.76
C SER A 224 23.96 -1.87 20.78
N LYS A 225 24.09 -3.17 21.05
CA LYS A 225 25.38 -3.89 20.94
C LYS A 225 25.85 -3.97 19.49
N ALA A 226 24.96 -4.23 18.53
CA ALA A 226 25.28 -4.28 17.11
C ALA A 226 25.80 -2.91 16.61
N ALA A 227 25.09 -1.81 16.92
CA ALA A 227 25.56 -0.44 16.65
C ALA A 227 26.96 -0.19 17.21
N SER A 228 27.21 -0.62 18.45
CA SER A 228 28.52 -0.48 19.11
C SER A 228 29.63 -1.27 18.38
N ASN A 229 29.34 -2.50 17.96
CA ASN A 229 30.29 -3.34 17.20
C ASN A 229 30.66 -2.70 15.85
N GLY A 230 29.65 -2.29 15.08
CA GLY A 230 29.82 -1.70 13.75
C GLY A 230 30.26 -0.24 13.74
N LYS A 231 30.26 0.43 14.90
CA LYS A 231 30.46 1.88 15.07
C LYS A 231 29.43 2.66 14.25
N LYS A 232 28.17 2.33 14.46
CA LYS A 232 26.99 2.84 13.74
C LYS A 232 26.05 3.63 14.63
N ASP A 233 25.11 4.30 13.97
CA ASP A 233 23.93 4.88 14.60
C ASP A 233 23.26 3.79 15.44
N ASN A 234 22.91 4.11 16.69
CA ASN A 234 21.91 3.33 17.39
C ASN A 234 20.52 3.63 16.80
N LEU A 235 19.49 2.88 17.19
CA LEU A 235 18.11 3.16 16.77
C LEU A 235 17.74 4.63 17.11
N ALA A 236 17.22 5.36 16.13
CA ALA A 236 16.73 6.73 16.33
C ALA A 236 15.38 6.77 17.07
N TYR A 237 14.68 5.63 17.15
CA TYR A 237 13.39 5.45 17.79
C TYR A 237 13.28 4.03 18.37
N THR A 238 12.46 3.86 19.40
CA THR A 238 12.17 2.54 20.01
C THR A 238 10.72 2.09 19.83
N GLY A 239 9.87 2.98 19.32
CA GLY A 239 8.49 2.68 18.95
C GLY A 239 7.86 3.76 18.07
N THR A 240 6.64 3.53 17.61
CA THR A 240 5.93 4.45 16.69
C THR A 240 4.61 4.94 17.26
N ASP A 241 4.14 6.08 16.77
CA ASP A 241 2.76 6.52 16.95
C ASP A 241 1.77 5.63 16.13
N PRO A 242 0.44 5.83 16.26
CA PRO A 242 -0.56 5.07 15.52
C PRO A 242 -0.50 5.22 13.99
N TYR A 243 0.16 6.27 13.48
CA TYR A 243 0.33 6.52 12.05
C TYR A 243 1.63 5.93 11.49
N GLY A 244 2.46 5.30 12.32
CA GLY A 244 3.74 4.71 11.94
C GLY A 244 4.93 5.68 11.95
N ASN A 245 4.75 6.90 12.48
CA ASN A 245 5.84 7.86 12.66
C ASN A 245 6.75 7.46 13.83
N PRO A 246 8.06 7.71 13.75
CA PRO A 246 9.00 7.37 14.82
C PRO A 246 8.83 8.24 16.06
N ILE A 247 8.79 7.61 17.23
CA ILE A 247 8.94 8.29 18.53
C ILE A 247 10.44 8.44 18.80
N PHE A 248 11.00 9.60 18.43
CA PHE A 248 12.45 9.84 18.51
C PHE A 248 12.99 9.84 19.94
N ILE A 249 14.07 9.10 20.16
CA ILE A 249 14.82 9.10 21.42
C ILE A 249 15.90 10.18 21.42
N LYS A 250 16.30 10.62 22.61
CA LYS A 250 17.27 11.71 22.82
C LYS A 250 18.67 11.35 22.30
N GLU A 251 18.99 10.07 22.26
CA GLU A 251 20.27 9.50 21.83
C GLU A 251 20.36 9.32 20.30
N ALA A 252 19.32 9.67 19.55
CA ALA A 252 19.29 9.57 18.10
C ALA A 252 20.41 10.40 17.44
N ASN A 253 20.98 9.90 16.34
CA ASN A 253 22.00 10.64 15.61
C ASN A 253 21.38 11.83 14.85
N THR A 254 21.51 13.03 15.41
CA THR A 254 20.99 14.30 14.88
C THR A 254 21.85 14.94 13.79
N ASN A 255 22.99 14.34 13.41
CA ASN A 255 23.87 14.91 12.39
C ASN A 255 23.21 14.95 11.00
N LYS A 256 23.75 15.80 10.12
CA LYS A 256 23.29 15.90 8.73
C LYS A 256 23.43 14.56 8.00
N PRO A 257 22.44 14.17 7.17
CA PRO A 257 22.50 12.99 6.32
C PRO A 257 23.81 12.86 5.56
N SER A 258 24.51 11.75 5.73
CA SER A 258 25.78 11.48 5.05
C SER A 258 26.00 9.97 4.83
N LYS A 259 27.03 9.61 4.06
CA LYS A 259 27.49 8.23 3.90
C LYS A 259 28.84 8.03 4.61
N GLY A 260 28.86 7.13 5.58
CA GLY A 260 30.06 6.66 6.28
C GLY A 260 30.64 5.39 5.62
N GLN A 261 31.21 4.51 6.45
CA GLN A 261 31.65 3.17 6.01
C GLN A 261 30.48 2.17 6.03
N GLN A 262 30.49 1.15 5.17
CA GLN A 262 29.57 0.01 5.32
C GLN A 262 29.95 -0.84 6.54
N VAL A 263 28.97 -1.47 7.21
CA VAL A 263 29.26 -2.65 8.04
C VAL A 263 29.19 -3.91 7.18
N GLY A 264 29.83 -4.99 7.66
CA GLY A 264 29.85 -6.30 6.99
C GLY A 264 30.32 -6.24 5.54
N SER A 265 31.63 -6.32 5.30
CA SER A 265 32.16 -6.28 3.94
C SER A 265 31.76 -7.54 3.15
N CYS A 266 30.82 -7.37 2.22
CA CYS A 266 30.44 -8.39 1.23
C CYS A 266 31.49 -8.61 0.13
N GLY A 267 32.67 -7.99 0.27
CA GLY A 267 33.68 -7.94 -0.79
C GLY A 267 33.17 -7.20 -2.04
N LYS A 268 33.73 -7.58 -3.19
CA LYS A 268 33.18 -7.27 -4.51
C LYS A 268 32.42 -8.49 -5.01
N ASP A 269 31.38 -8.26 -5.81
CA ASP A 269 30.72 -9.33 -6.55
C ASP A 269 31.77 -10.18 -7.30
N PRO A 270 31.90 -11.49 -7.01
CA PRO A 270 32.88 -12.34 -7.67
C PRO A 270 32.50 -12.65 -9.12
N TRP A 271 31.24 -12.42 -9.51
CA TRP A 271 30.79 -12.59 -10.89
C TRP A 271 31.09 -11.34 -11.73
N LYS A 272 31.67 -11.56 -12.91
CA LYS A 272 31.84 -10.51 -13.91
C LYS A 272 30.54 -10.36 -14.70
N ALA A 273 29.89 -9.19 -14.55
CA ALA A 273 28.71 -8.80 -15.29
C ALA A 273 28.82 -9.08 -16.80
N THR A 274 27.80 -9.75 -17.35
CA THR A 274 27.66 -10.02 -18.80
C THR A 274 26.93 -8.89 -19.53
N ASN A 275 26.12 -8.10 -18.80
CA ASN A 275 25.15 -7.13 -19.32
C ASN A 275 24.15 -7.72 -20.32
N ASN A 276 24.07 -9.05 -20.42
CA ASN A 276 23.22 -9.75 -21.39
C ASN A 276 21.93 -10.19 -20.70
N LEU A 277 20.80 -9.69 -21.20
CA LEU A 277 19.47 -10.01 -20.69
C LEU A 277 19.18 -11.52 -20.71
N ASN A 278 19.58 -12.22 -21.77
CA ASN A 278 19.27 -13.65 -21.99
C ASN A 278 20.41 -14.59 -21.56
N ASN A 279 21.47 -14.07 -20.91
CA ASN A 279 22.61 -14.85 -20.41
C ASN A 279 23.21 -14.14 -19.18
N GLY A 280 22.43 -14.14 -18.10
CA GLY A 280 22.78 -13.51 -16.83
C GLY A 280 23.71 -14.35 -15.95
N ARG A 281 23.74 -14.03 -14.66
CA ARG A 281 24.50 -14.73 -13.62
C ARG A 281 24.16 -16.22 -13.61
N PRO A 282 25.15 -17.12 -13.67
CA PRO A 282 24.94 -18.55 -13.52
C PRO A 282 24.63 -18.91 -12.07
N GLY A 283 23.84 -19.97 -11.85
CA GLY A 283 23.47 -20.44 -10.51
C GLY A 283 22.51 -19.52 -9.77
N HIS A 284 22.33 -19.80 -8.48
CA HIS A 284 21.36 -19.16 -7.60
C HIS A 284 21.99 -18.85 -6.22
N PRO A 285 21.46 -17.86 -5.48
CA PRO A 285 20.46 -16.88 -5.91
C PRO A 285 21.05 -15.88 -6.91
N ARG A 286 20.19 -15.21 -7.67
CA ARG A 286 20.55 -14.11 -8.57
C ARG A 286 19.61 -12.91 -8.51
N LEU A 287 18.43 -13.04 -7.91
CA LEU A 287 17.44 -11.96 -7.80
C LEU A 287 17.61 -11.21 -6.47
N ILE A 288 17.84 -9.89 -6.56
CA ILE A 288 17.96 -8.93 -5.44
C ILE A 288 19.19 -9.15 -4.56
N ALA A 289 19.47 -10.38 -4.15
CA ALA A 289 20.57 -10.75 -3.28
C ALA A 289 21.32 -11.98 -3.85
N PRO A 290 22.31 -11.79 -4.73
CA PRO A 290 23.23 -12.85 -5.11
C PRO A 290 24.04 -13.38 -3.92
N GLN A 291 24.64 -14.58 -4.03
CA GLN A 291 25.28 -15.28 -2.90
C GLN A 291 26.21 -14.40 -2.04
N TYR A 292 27.04 -13.55 -2.65
CA TYR A 292 27.98 -12.68 -1.91
C TYR A 292 27.31 -11.66 -0.96
N LEU A 293 26.03 -11.31 -1.18
CA LEU A 293 25.24 -10.47 -0.27
C LEU A 293 24.64 -11.27 0.90
N TRP A 294 24.51 -12.58 0.78
CA TRP A 294 24.15 -13.47 1.89
C TRP A 294 25.37 -13.82 2.74
N ASP A 295 26.53 -14.05 2.12
CA ASP A 295 27.79 -14.41 2.79
C ASP A 295 28.22 -13.37 3.86
N CYS A 296 27.81 -12.11 3.71
CA CYS A 296 28.08 -11.03 4.66
C CYS A 296 26.89 -10.68 5.58
N LEU A 297 25.71 -11.26 5.38
CA LEU A 297 24.47 -10.75 5.99
C LEU A 297 24.48 -10.87 7.51
N GLU A 298 24.92 -12.00 8.06
CA GLU A 298 25.06 -12.18 9.51
C GLU A 298 26.09 -11.20 10.12
N SER A 299 27.16 -10.91 9.38
CA SER A 299 28.15 -9.89 9.78
C SER A 299 27.53 -8.49 9.77
N LYS A 300 26.65 -8.17 8.81
CA LYS A 300 25.91 -6.90 8.81
C LYS A 300 24.93 -6.81 9.98
N ILE A 301 24.11 -7.84 10.19
CA ILE A 301 23.13 -7.93 11.30
C ILE A 301 23.84 -7.70 12.64
N SER A 302 24.93 -8.44 12.92
CA SER A 302 25.69 -8.32 14.17
C SER A 302 26.44 -6.99 14.38
N ASN A 303 26.39 -6.07 13.41
CA ASN A 303 27.07 -4.77 13.41
C ASN A 303 26.14 -3.57 13.09
N ASP A 304 24.84 -3.77 12.90
CA ASP A 304 23.88 -2.71 12.61
C ASP A 304 22.59 -2.90 13.43
N ALA A 305 22.16 -1.83 14.11
CA ALA A 305 21.00 -1.87 14.99
C ALA A 305 19.69 -2.17 14.23
N TYR A 306 19.52 -1.56 13.05
CA TYR A 306 18.29 -1.67 12.28
C TYR A 306 18.18 -3.05 11.63
N LEU A 307 19.27 -3.55 11.04
CA LEU A 307 19.32 -4.93 10.55
C LEU A 307 19.12 -5.96 11.67
N THR A 308 19.54 -5.67 12.91
CA THR A 308 19.23 -6.54 14.06
C THR A 308 17.73 -6.64 14.32
N VAL A 309 17.04 -5.50 14.43
CA VAL A 309 15.62 -5.48 14.80
C VAL A 309 14.70 -5.92 13.66
N TRP A 310 15.05 -5.61 12.39
CA TRP A 310 14.30 -6.06 11.22
C TRP A 310 14.46 -7.57 10.99
N ASN A 311 15.68 -8.12 11.16
CA ASN A 311 15.87 -9.57 11.14
C ASN A 311 14.98 -10.25 12.21
N TYR A 312 14.93 -9.71 13.43
CA TYR A 312 14.03 -10.22 14.46
C TYR A 312 12.56 -10.19 14.01
N THR A 313 12.06 -9.07 13.49
CA THR A 313 10.69 -8.95 12.96
C THR A 313 10.38 -10.02 11.92
N ILE A 314 11.23 -10.14 10.88
CA ILE A 314 11.04 -11.09 9.78
C ILE A 314 10.98 -12.53 10.31
N PHE A 315 11.83 -12.88 11.29
CA PHE A 315 11.82 -14.21 11.91
C PHE A 315 10.59 -14.47 12.80
N GLN A 316 9.99 -13.45 13.44
CA GLN A 316 8.71 -13.62 14.15
C GLN A 316 7.61 -13.95 13.14
N ASN A 317 7.36 -13.07 12.18
CA ASN A 317 6.30 -13.23 11.17
C ASN A 317 6.44 -14.56 10.42
N ALA A 318 7.66 -14.90 9.95
CA ALA A 318 7.93 -16.17 9.29
C ALA A 318 7.62 -17.39 10.17
N THR A 319 7.77 -17.29 11.49
CA THR A 319 7.52 -18.38 12.44
C THR A 319 6.04 -18.48 12.83
N GLU A 320 5.35 -17.35 12.97
CA GLU A 320 3.90 -17.30 13.24
C GLU A 320 3.12 -17.95 12.09
N TRP A 321 3.41 -17.54 10.85
CA TRP A 321 2.75 -18.05 9.64
C TRP A 321 2.94 -19.56 9.40
N LEU A 322 3.91 -20.23 10.04
CA LEU A 322 4.04 -21.69 9.96
C LEU A 322 2.78 -22.43 10.43
N ASN A 323 2.07 -21.85 11.41
CA ASN A 323 0.87 -22.43 12.00
C ASN A 323 -0.40 -22.10 11.20
N GLU A 324 -0.32 -21.15 10.26
CA GLU A 324 -1.44 -20.76 9.42
C GLU A 324 -1.67 -21.76 8.29
N LYS A 325 -2.92 -21.98 7.92
CA LYS A 325 -3.30 -22.81 6.77
C LYS A 325 -2.76 -22.20 5.47
N PRO A 326 -2.50 -23.02 4.43
CA PRO A 326 -2.30 -22.52 3.07
C PRO A 326 -3.43 -21.58 2.66
N VAL A 327 -3.09 -20.48 2.00
CA VAL A 327 -4.03 -19.43 1.63
C VAL A 327 -5.12 -20.02 0.75
N THR A 328 -6.38 -19.71 1.07
CA THR A 328 -7.53 -20.14 0.30
C THR A 328 -7.64 -19.35 -1.01
N TYR A 329 -8.15 -19.98 -2.06
CA TYR A 329 -8.54 -19.28 -3.28
C TYR A 329 -9.84 -18.52 -3.00
N ASP A 330 -9.70 -17.32 -2.46
CA ASP A 330 -10.79 -16.40 -2.18
C ASP A 330 -10.86 -15.34 -3.30
N VAL A 331 -12.07 -15.07 -3.80
CA VAL A 331 -12.30 -14.18 -4.94
C VAL A 331 -13.05 -12.96 -4.43
N ASP A 332 -12.38 -11.81 -4.43
CA ASP A 332 -13.00 -10.54 -4.07
C ASP A 332 -13.76 -9.98 -5.28
N GLY A 333 -15.10 -9.90 -5.17
CA GLY A 333 -15.96 -9.23 -6.14
C GLY A 333 -15.96 -9.75 -7.57
N GLY A 334 -15.37 -10.93 -7.82
CA GLY A 334 -15.30 -11.56 -9.14
C GLY A 334 -13.94 -11.43 -9.83
N LEU A 335 -13.62 -12.42 -10.67
CA LEU A 335 -12.28 -12.61 -11.26
C LEU A 335 -11.79 -11.47 -12.15
N THR A 336 -12.69 -10.63 -12.69
CA THR A 336 -12.34 -9.48 -13.54
C THR A 336 -12.42 -8.13 -12.83
N LEU A 337 -12.80 -8.10 -11.55
CA LEU A 337 -12.84 -6.88 -10.72
C LEU A 337 -11.64 -6.87 -9.77
N SER A 338 -11.81 -7.09 -8.45
CA SER A 338 -10.66 -7.17 -7.53
C SER A 338 -9.87 -8.48 -7.65
N GLY A 339 -10.50 -9.54 -8.18
CA GLY A 339 -9.84 -10.81 -8.48
C GLY A 339 -9.41 -11.59 -7.23
N ILE A 340 -8.17 -12.06 -7.23
CA ILE A 340 -7.53 -12.79 -6.12
C ILE A 340 -6.26 -12.05 -5.63
N LEU A 341 -6.23 -10.72 -5.78
CA LEU A 341 -5.00 -9.95 -5.59
C LEU A 341 -4.42 -10.10 -4.19
N ASP A 342 -5.29 -10.04 -3.18
CA ASP A 342 -4.90 -10.19 -1.78
C ASP A 342 -4.38 -11.61 -1.48
N VAL A 343 -4.98 -12.66 -2.06
CA VAL A 343 -4.45 -14.04 -2.00
C VAL A 343 -3.02 -14.10 -2.56
N SER A 344 -2.80 -13.51 -3.74
CA SER A 344 -1.49 -13.51 -4.40
C SER A 344 -0.44 -12.73 -3.61
N ARG A 345 -0.82 -11.60 -3.00
CA ARG A 345 0.05 -10.78 -2.14
C ARG A 345 0.38 -11.48 -0.82
N ILE A 346 -0.57 -12.15 -0.16
CA ILE A 346 -0.31 -12.93 1.07
C ILE A 346 0.62 -14.12 0.77
N VAL A 347 0.38 -14.87 -0.31
CA VAL A 347 1.28 -15.95 -0.74
C VAL A 347 2.69 -15.43 -0.98
N GLN A 348 2.85 -14.27 -1.65
CA GLN A 348 4.17 -13.64 -1.82
C GLN A 348 4.81 -13.24 -0.50
N GLN A 349 4.07 -12.59 0.39
CA GLN A 349 4.58 -12.11 1.69
C GLN A 349 5.15 -13.28 2.50
N ARG A 350 4.39 -14.37 2.62
CA ARG A 350 4.79 -15.59 3.33
C ARG A 350 5.97 -16.29 2.67
N LEU A 351 5.93 -16.52 1.35
CA LEU A 351 7.03 -17.18 0.62
C LEU A 351 8.33 -16.38 0.68
N LYS A 352 8.27 -15.05 0.57
CA LYS A 352 9.43 -14.15 0.70
C LYS A 352 10.07 -14.26 2.09
N ALA A 353 9.27 -14.28 3.15
CA ALA A 353 9.75 -14.41 4.53
C ALA A 353 10.30 -15.81 4.86
N TRP A 354 9.61 -16.89 4.45
CA TRP A 354 10.10 -18.26 4.65
C TRP A 354 11.36 -18.55 3.83
N ALA A 355 11.48 -18.00 2.62
CA ALA A 355 12.69 -18.13 1.82
C ALA A 355 13.89 -17.45 2.50
N TYR A 356 13.70 -16.27 3.07
CA TYR A 356 14.70 -15.59 3.90
C TYR A 356 15.09 -16.43 5.14
N ALA A 357 14.09 -16.84 5.92
CA ALA A 357 14.29 -17.58 7.16
C ALA A 357 14.98 -18.94 6.93
N TRP A 358 14.57 -19.69 5.89
CA TRP A 358 15.24 -20.90 5.46
C TRP A 358 16.69 -20.63 5.02
N ARG A 359 16.94 -19.55 4.27
CA ARG A 359 18.27 -19.32 3.70
C ARG A 359 19.33 -19.14 4.77
N LEU A 360 18.99 -18.42 5.85
CA LEU A 360 19.86 -18.19 7.00
C LEU A 360 19.97 -19.41 7.93
N THR A 361 18.85 -20.09 8.23
CA THR A 361 18.85 -21.17 9.25
C THR A 361 19.05 -22.57 8.70
N LYS A 362 18.74 -22.78 7.42
CA LYS A 362 18.53 -24.08 6.76
C LYS A 362 17.48 -24.99 7.43
N ASP A 363 16.67 -24.46 8.35
CA ASP A 363 15.61 -25.19 9.05
C ASP A 363 14.51 -25.60 8.08
N THR A 364 14.28 -26.91 7.96
CA THR A 364 13.41 -27.47 6.91
C THR A 364 11.95 -27.08 7.10
N LYS A 365 11.50 -26.71 8.31
CA LYS A 365 10.09 -26.30 8.53
C LYS A 365 9.65 -25.17 7.59
N TYR A 366 10.57 -24.24 7.29
CA TYR A 366 10.31 -23.12 6.37
C TYR A 366 10.22 -23.59 4.91
N LYS A 367 11.11 -24.49 4.45
CA LYS A 367 11.02 -25.01 3.06
C LYS A 367 9.83 -25.93 2.85
N ASP A 368 9.49 -26.74 3.86
CA ASP A 368 8.41 -27.71 3.78
C ASP A 368 7.05 -26.97 3.78
N ARG A 369 6.90 -25.93 4.62
CA ARG A 369 5.71 -25.05 4.61
C ARG A 369 5.61 -24.19 3.35
N ALA A 370 6.73 -23.69 2.81
CA ALA A 370 6.76 -22.95 1.55
C ALA A 370 6.37 -23.83 0.36
N PHE A 371 6.87 -25.07 0.29
CA PHE A 371 6.49 -26.02 -0.76
C PHE A 371 5.02 -26.43 -0.66
N GLN A 372 4.47 -26.55 0.55
CA GLN A 372 3.04 -26.77 0.76
C GLN A 372 2.20 -25.60 0.21
N GLU A 373 2.59 -24.35 0.50
CA GLU A 373 1.91 -23.14 -0.01
C GLU A 373 1.93 -23.10 -1.54
N MET A 374 3.10 -23.28 -2.16
CA MET A 374 3.23 -23.33 -3.62
C MET A 374 2.49 -24.51 -4.25
N SER A 375 2.43 -25.66 -3.58
CA SER A 375 1.68 -26.82 -4.10
C SER A 375 0.17 -26.56 -4.07
N VAL A 376 -0.34 -25.86 -3.04
CA VAL A 376 -1.75 -25.44 -2.98
C VAL A 376 -2.04 -24.38 -4.03
N ALA A 377 -1.24 -23.30 -4.12
CA ALA A 377 -1.46 -22.22 -5.10
C ALA A 377 -1.22 -22.65 -6.57
N ALA A 378 -0.54 -23.78 -6.80
CA ALA A 378 -0.44 -24.44 -8.11
C ALA A 378 -1.57 -25.46 -8.35
N GLY A 379 -2.44 -25.70 -7.37
CA GLY A 379 -3.47 -26.74 -7.38
C GLY A 379 -2.92 -28.15 -7.58
N ASN A 380 -1.70 -28.41 -7.09
CA ASN A 380 -1.02 -29.70 -7.07
C ASN A 380 -1.32 -30.48 -5.77
N THR A 381 -2.49 -30.26 -5.17
CA THR A 381 -2.96 -30.94 -3.96
C THR A 381 -4.46 -31.21 -4.07
N SER A 382 -5.05 -31.88 -3.07
CA SER A 382 -6.51 -32.02 -2.97
C SER A 382 -7.24 -30.74 -2.53
N GLN A 383 -6.53 -29.68 -2.11
CA GLN A 383 -7.13 -28.37 -1.83
C GLN A 383 -7.36 -27.63 -3.15
N PRO A 384 -8.60 -27.24 -3.49
CA PRO A 384 -8.88 -26.51 -4.72
C PRO A 384 -8.19 -25.15 -4.75
N PHE A 385 -7.64 -24.78 -5.91
CA PHE A 385 -7.06 -23.46 -6.15
C PHE A 385 -7.14 -23.10 -7.65
N GLY A 386 -8.02 -22.14 -7.97
CA GLY A 386 -8.34 -21.72 -9.33
C GLY A 386 -8.76 -22.87 -10.24
N ASN A 387 -8.63 -22.68 -11.56
CA ASN A 387 -8.95 -23.69 -12.56
C ASN A 387 -7.90 -23.74 -13.68
N GLY A 388 -7.51 -24.95 -14.09
CA GLY A 388 -6.68 -25.21 -15.27
C GLY A 388 -5.38 -24.39 -15.34
N ALA A 389 -5.11 -23.82 -16.52
CA ALA A 389 -3.94 -23.00 -16.79
C ALA A 389 -4.10 -21.52 -16.36
N THR A 390 -5.34 -21.08 -16.09
CA THR A 390 -5.67 -19.70 -15.70
C THR A 390 -5.84 -19.53 -14.19
N ARG A 391 -5.35 -20.50 -13.39
CA ARG A 391 -5.54 -20.54 -11.93
C ARG A 391 -4.89 -19.41 -11.13
N TRP A 392 -4.03 -18.60 -11.73
CA TRP A 392 -3.49 -17.38 -11.12
C TRP A 392 -4.20 -16.11 -11.61
N ASN A 393 -5.37 -16.29 -12.26
CA ASN A 393 -6.26 -15.25 -12.74
C ASN A 393 -5.60 -14.22 -13.68
N PRO A 394 -5.22 -14.61 -14.91
CA PRO A 394 -4.58 -13.69 -15.86
C PRO A 394 -5.51 -12.58 -16.36
N ASP A 395 -6.83 -12.73 -16.24
CA ASP A 395 -7.79 -11.67 -16.59
C ASP A 395 -7.60 -10.42 -15.69
N HIS A 396 -7.32 -10.63 -14.40
CA HIS A 396 -6.83 -9.59 -13.48
C HIS A 396 -5.33 -9.77 -13.22
N PHE A 397 -4.51 -9.46 -14.24
CA PHE A 397 -3.11 -9.86 -14.31
C PHE A 397 -2.19 -9.40 -13.16
N LEU A 398 -2.60 -8.45 -12.32
CA LEU A 398 -1.91 -8.15 -11.05
C LEU A 398 -1.78 -9.41 -10.16
N ASP A 399 -2.81 -10.26 -10.14
CA ASP A 399 -2.86 -11.53 -9.43
C ASP A 399 -1.74 -12.45 -9.91
N THR A 400 -1.71 -12.66 -11.23
CA THR A 400 -0.70 -13.47 -11.92
C THR A 400 0.70 -12.91 -11.69
N ALA A 401 0.89 -11.58 -11.75
CA ALA A 401 2.18 -10.94 -11.59
C ALA A 401 2.74 -11.06 -10.15
N GLU A 402 1.90 -10.85 -9.13
CA GLU A 402 2.29 -11.03 -7.72
C GLU A 402 2.56 -12.51 -7.40
N MET A 403 1.82 -13.44 -8.00
CA MET A 403 2.03 -14.88 -7.85
C MET A 403 3.31 -15.37 -8.55
N ILE A 404 3.61 -14.89 -9.76
CA ILE A 404 4.91 -15.12 -10.43
C ILE A 404 6.05 -14.66 -9.51
N ALA A 405 5.94 -13.46 -8.93
CA ALA A 405 6.97 -12.93 -8.05
C ALA A 405 7.11 -13.75 -6.75
N ALA A 406 6.00 -14.26 -6.20
CA ALA A 406 6.00 -15.17 -5.04
C ALA A 406 6.82 -16.45 -5.30
N TYR A 407 6.57 -17.11 -6.43
CA TYR A 407 7.27 -18.34 -6.80
C TYR A 407 8.73 -18.05 -7.19
N ALA A 408 9.01 -16.90 -7.81
CA ALA A 408 10.37 -16.48 -8.15
C ALA A 408 11.24 -16.24 -6.90
N PHE A 409 10.71 -15.64 -5.83
CA PHE A 409 11.42 -15.52 -4.55
C PHE A 409 11.74 -16.91 -3.97
N ALA A 410 10.76 -17.80 -3.89
CA ALA A 410 10.95 -19.16 -3.37
C ALA A 410 11.93 -19.98 -4.24
N TYR A 411 11.84 -19.90 -5.56
CA TYR A 411 12.74 -20.60 -6.48
C TYR A 411 14.18 -20.10 -6.35
N ASP A 412 14.40 -18.78 -6.42
CA ASP A 412 15.74 -18.20 -6.46
C ASP A 412 16.46 -18.27 -5.11
N TRP A 413 15.76 -17.93 -4.03
CA TRP A 413 16.39 -17.87 -2.70
C TRP A 413 16.45 -19.24 -2.02
N MET A 414 15.56 -20.18 -2.37
CA MET A 414 15.54 -21.54 -1.81
C MET A 414 16.04 -22.61 -2.78
N TYR A 415 16.78 -22.23 -3.83
CA TYR A 415 17.19 -23.14 -4.90
C TYR A 415 17.84 -24.46 -4.42
N ASP A 416 18.73 -24.38 -3.42
CA ASP A 416 19.42 -25.56 -2.85
C ASP A 416 18.54 -26.36 -1.85
N ALA A 417 17.33 -25.88 -1.55
CA ALA A 417 16.33 -26.55 -0.72
C ALA A 417 15.53 -27.59 -1.52
N TRP A 418 15.45 -27.39 -2.84
CA TRP A 418 14.61 -28.13 -3.77
C TRP A 418 15.37 -29.29 -4.41
N ASP A 419 14.75 -30.47 -4.46
CA ASP A 419 15.19 -31.53 -5.37
C ASP A 419 14.85 -31.21 -6.84
N ASP A 420 15.35 -32.01 -7.77
CA ASP A 420 15.19 -31.75 -9.21
C ASP A 420 13.72 -31.86 -9.67
N GLN A 421 12.89 -32.66 -8.99
CA GLN A 421 11.47 -32.78 -9.27
C GLN A 421 10.72 -31.53 -8.79
N GLN A 422 11.02 -31.05 -7.58
CA GLN A 422 10.50 -29.79 -7.03
C GLN A 422 10.90 -28.59 -7.90
N LYS A 423 12.15 -28.51 -8.36
CA LYS A 423 12.61 -27.48 -9.31
C LYS A 423 11.82 -27.54 -10.61
N SER A 424 11.67 -28.74 -11.19
CA SER A 424 10.89 -28.92 -12.42
C SER A 424 9.43 -28.48 -12.26
N TYR A 425 8.80 -28.75 -11.11
CA TYR A 425 7.44 -28.29 -10.82
C TYR A 425 7.36 -26.78 -10.70
N ILE A 426 8.26 -26.14 -9.94
CA ILE A 426 8.22 -24.68 -9.75
C ILE A 426 8.49 -23.94 -11.08
N VAL A 427 9.39 -24.44 -11.92
CA VAL A 427 9.62 -23.91 -13.28
C VAL A 427 8.37 -24.06 -14.15
N ASP A 428 7.73 -25.23 -14.18
CA ASP A 428 6.49 -25.45 -14.95
C ASP A 428 5.35 -24.54 -14.47
N TRP A 429 5.16 -24.38 -13.16
CA TRP A 429 4.13 -23.52 -12.59
C TRP A 429 4.33 -22.04 -12.99
N ILE A 430 5.57 -21.52 -12.87
CA ILE A 430 5.91 -20.15 -13.28
C ILE A 430 5.64 -19.94 -14.78
N VAL A 431 6.00 -20.90 -15.63
CA VAL A 431 5.80 -20.79 -17.08
C VAL A 431 4.33 -20.91 -17.44
N THR A 432 3.67 -21.99 -17.01
CA THR A 432 2.33 -22.37 -17.45
C THR A 432 1.24 -21.45 -16.90
N TYR A 433 1.31 -21.07 -15.62
CA TYR A 433 0.30 -20.22 -14.98
C TYR A 433 0.65 -18.72 -15.03
N GLY A 434 1.91 -18.39 -15.35
CA GLY A 434 2.41 -17.02 -15.39
C GLY A 434 2.89 -16.56 -16.77
N LEU A 435 4.12 -16.93 -17.13
CA LEU A 435 4.82 -16.34 -18.28
C LEU A 435 4.08 -16.60 -19.61
N GLN A 436 3.53 -17.80 -19.80
CA GLN A 436 2.76 -18.16 -21.00
C GLN A 436 1.44 -17.37 -21.08
N GLN A 437 0.78 -17.09 -19.95
CA GLN A 437 -0.44 -16.28 -19.94
C GLN A 437 -0.13 -14.85 -20.38
N GLY A 438 0.90 -14.23 -19.80
CA GLY A 438 1.36 -12.90 -20.25
C GLY A 438 1.74 -12.87 -21.72
N MET A 439 2.39 -13.93 -22.23
CA MET A 439 2.80 -14.01 -23.64
C MET A 439 1.60 -14.11 -24.57
N ASN A 440 0.56 -14.87 -24.18
CA ASN A 440 -0.71 -14.92 -24.92
C ASN A 440 -1.33 -13.52 -25.00
N MET A 441 -1.41 -12.81 -23.87
CA MET A 441 -2.06 -11.49 -23.77
C MET A 441 -1.32 -10.36 -24.51
N TYR A 442 0.00 -10.46 -24.68
CA TYR A 442 0.72 -9.57 -25.61
C TYR A 442 0.45 -9.92 -27.09
N ASN A 443 0.32 -11.20 -27.41
CA ASN A 443 0.16 -11.67 -28.79
C ASN A 443 -1.25 -11.41 -29.35
N ASP A 444 -2.30 -11.53 -28.52
CA ASP A 444 -3.68 -11.22 -28.90
C ASP A 444 -4.07 -9.74 -28.68
N GLY A 445 -3.25 -8.99 -27.94
CA GLY A 445 -3.45 -7.56 -27.65
C GLY A 445 -4.34 -7.28 -26.42
N SER A 446 -4.79 -8.30 -25.69
CA SER A 446 -5.64 -8.17 -24.50
C SER A 446 -4.94 -7.62 -23.25
N ALA A 447 -3.59 -7.58 -23.24
CA ALA A 447 -2.80 -6.95 -22.19
C ALA A 447 -3.00 -5.41 -22.16
N TRP A 448 -4.16 -4.94 -21.68
CA TRP A 448 -4.56 -3.53 -21.73
C TRP A 448 -3.59 -2.60 -20.97
N TRP A 449 -3.00 -3.07 -19.87
CA TRP A 449 -1.99 -2.32 -19.10
C TRP A 449 -0.70 -2.07 -19.89
N SER A 450 -0.50 -2.77 -21.01
CA SER A 450 0.66 -2.60 -21.89
C SER A 450 0.50 -1.46 -22.91
N GLN A 451 -0.71 -0.89 -23.03
CA GLN A 451 -1.01 0.11 -24.05
C GLN A 451 -0.59 1.53 -23.63
N PRO A 452 -0.17 2.41 -24.57
CA PRO A 452 0.29 3.75 -24.22
C PRO A 452 -0.73 4.67 -23.52
N ALA A 453 -2.04 4.41 -23.67
CA ALA A 453 -3.10 5.20 -23.02
C ALA A 453 -3.35 4.81 -21.55
N SER A 454 -3.02 3.56 -21.18
CA SER A 454 -3.32 2.92 -19.88
C SER A 454 -2.07 2.38 -19.18
N GLY A 455 -0.88 2.67 -19.71
CA GLY A 455 0.39 2.15 -19.21
C GLY A 455 1.14 3.05 -18.24
N ASN A 456 0.62 4.23 -17.89
CA ASN A 456 1.31 5.23 -17.05
C ASN A 456 0.99 5.10 -15.54
N GLY A 457 1.00 3.89 -14.99
CA GLY A 457 0.69 3.65 -13.57
C GLY A 457 1.07 2.26 -13.07
N ASN A 458 0.54 1.89 -11.90
CA ASN A 458 0.94 0.73 -11.12
C ASN A 458 0.86 -0.58 -11.91
N TRP A 459 -0.24 -0.77 -12.67
CA TRP A 459 -0.49 -1.96 -13.48
C TRP A 459 0.67 -2.30 -14.40
N ASN A 460 1.20 -1.30 -15.12
CA ASN A 460 2.32 -1.55 -16.03
C ASN A 460 3.59 -1.95 -15.27
N CYS A 461 3.89 -1.28 -14.15
CA CYS A 461 5.07 -1.55 -13.36
C CYS A 461 5.02 -2.92 -12.65
N VAL A 462 3.86 -3.33 -12.14
CA VAL A 462 3.67 -4.60 -11.44
C VAL A 462 3.61 -5.76 -12.44
N CYS A 463 2.78 -5.67 -13.49
CA CYS A 463 2.61 -6.76 -14.46
C CYS A 463 3.89 -7.07 -15.22
N ASN A 464 4.55 -6.05 -15.79
CA ASN A 464 5.86 -6.26 -16.44
C ASN A 464 6.94 -6.64 -15.42
N GLY A 465 6.86 -6.09 -14.20
CA GLY A 465 7.82 -6.37 -13.13
C GLY A 465 7.82 -7.84 -12.70
N GLY A 466 6.64 -8.41 -12.43
CA GLY A 466 6.47 -9.83 -12.10
C GLY A 466 6.96 -10.74 -13.24
N LEU A 467 6.57 -10.43 -14.49
CA LEU A 467 7.02 -11.18 -15.68
C LEU A 467 8.55 -11.19 -15.85
N VAL A 468 9.21 -10.02 -15.74
CA VAL A 468 10.68 -9.91 -15.81
C VAL A 468 11.33 -10.64 -14.64
N PHE A 469 10.80 -10.49 -13.43
CA PHE A 469 11.34 -11.10 -12.21
C PHE A 469 11.28 -12.64 -12.26
N GLY A 470 10.14 -13.21 -12.65
CA GLY A 470 9.98 -14.65 -12.84
C GLY A 470 10.83 -15.22 -13.97
N ALA A 471 10.91 -14.52 -15.11
CA ALA A 471 11.74 -14.96 -16.22
C ALA A 471 13.23 -14.98 -15.86
N LEU A 472 13.74 -13.95 -15.17
CA LEU A 472 15.12 -13.91 -14.67
C LEU A 472 15.42 -15.02 -13.65
N ALA A 473 14.42 -15.45 -12.86
CA ALA A 473 14.55 -16.59 -11.96
C ALA A 473 14.91 -17.86 -12.76
N ILE A 474 14.11 -18.22 -13.77
CA ILE A 474 14.20 -19.54 -14.41
C ILE A 474 15.05 -19.60 -15.69
N GLN A 475 15.49 -18.47 -16.27
CA GLN A 475 16.09 -18.39 -17.62
C GLN A 475 17.22 -19.40 -17.95
N ASN A 476 18.04 -19.76 -16.96
CA ASN A 476 19.19 -20.66 -17.14
C ASN A 476 18.80 -22.14 -17.05
N ASP A 477 17.67 -22.42 -16.40
CA ASP A 477 17.24 -23.74 -15.94
C ASP A 477 16.09 -24.29 -16.81
N VAL A 478 15.30 -23.37 -17.38
CA VAL A 478 14.21 -23.67 -18.33
C VAL A 478 14.75 -24.15 -19.70
N GLN A 479 14.06 -25.13 -20.28
CA GLN A 479 14.42 -25.81 -21.53
C GLN A 479 13.24 -25.88 -22.51
N GLY A 480 13.49 -26.31 -23.75
CA GLY A 480 12.45 -26.49 -24.78
C GLY A 480 11.66 -25.22 -25.08
N ASP A 481 10.37 -25.37 -25.40
CA ASP A 481 9.49 -24.25 -25.74
C ASP A 481 9.28 -23.27 -24.58
N ALA A 482 9.30 -23.76 -23.34
CA ALA A 482 9.26 -22.92 -22.15
C ALA A 482 10.43 -21.91 -22.10
N LYS A 483 11.60 -22.25 -22.65
CA LYS A 483 12.74 -21.32 -22.79
C LYS A 483 12.47 -20.23 -23.83
N ASN A 484 11.78 -20.57 -24.92
CA ASN A 484 11.39 -19.62 -25.94
C ASN A 484 10.36 -18.61 -25.38
N THR A 485 9.35 -19.09 -24.65
CA THR A 485 8.39 -18.23 -23.93
C THR A 485 9.11 -17.33 -22.91
N THR A 486 9.99 -17.90 -22.07
CA THR A 486 10.72 -17.14 -21.03
C THR A 486 11.56 -16.01 -21.63
N ASN A 487 12.38 -16.29 -22.65
CA ASN A 487 13.22 -15.28 -23.30
C ASN A 487 12.39 -14.19 -24.01
N SER A 488 11.28 -14.59 -24.64
CA SER A 488 10.39 -13.67 -25.36
C SER A 488 9.66 -12.73 -24.39
N ILE A 489 9.13 -13.26 -23.28
CA ILE A 489 8.54 -12.47 -22.20
C ILE A 489 9.55 -11.48 -21.62
N LEU A 490 10.77 -11.94 -21.31
CA LEU A 490 11.79 -11.11 -20.69
C LEU A 490 12.14 -9.89 -21.56
N GLN A 491 12.18 -10.07 -22.89
CA GLN A 491 12.40 -8.99 -23.84
C GLN A 491 11.17 -8.08 -24.04
N THR A 492 9.98 -8.65 -24.18
CA THR A 492 8.72 -7.93 -24.44
C THR A 492 8.30 -7.10 -23.24
N ALA A 493 8.24 -7.70 -22.05
CA ALA A 493 7.82 -7.02 -20.82
C ALA A 493 8.77 -5.89 -20.42
N LEU A 494 10.09 -6.10 -20.54
CA LEU A 494 11.08 -5.06 -20.28
C LEU A 494 10.98 -3.88 -21.26
N ASN A 495 10.76 -4.15 -22.55
CA ASN A 495 10.57 -3.08 -23.53
C ASN A 495 9.26 -2.33 -23.27
N ASN A 496 8.20 -3.02 -22.88
CA ASN A 496 6.94 -2.39 -22.54
C ASN A 496 7.07 -1.49 -21.29
N ALA A 497 7.71 -1.97 -20.22
CA ALA A 497 7.97 -1.19 -19.01
C ALA A 497 8.76 0.10 -19.28
N LYS A 498 9.76 0.04 -20.18
CA LYS A 498 10.57 1.19 -20.60
C LYS A 498 9.76 2.32 -21.25
N GLU A 499 8.74 2.00 -22.04
CA GLU A 499 7.89 3.00 -22.68
C GLU A 499 6.68 3.41 -21.82
N ASN A 500 6.26 2.55 -20.89
CA ASN A 500 5.02 2.72 -20.12
C ASN A 500 5.26 3.02 -18.64
N CYS A 501 5.65 2.03 -17.82
CA CYS A 501 5.92 2.17 -16.39
C CYS A 501 6.82 3.37 -16.07
N MET A 502 7.87 3.61 -16.86
CA MET A 502 8.79 4.73 -16.66
C MET A 502 8.15 6.13 -16.80
N ARG A 503 6.91 6.24 -17.31
CA ARG A 503 6.11 7.48 -17.35
C ARG A 503 5.31 7.74 -16.06
N GLY A 504 5.28 6.80 -15.11
CA GLY A 504 4.53 6.93 -13.86
C GLY A 504 5.09 7.95 -12.85
N VAL A 505 6.32 8.42 -13.05
CA VAL A 505 6.92 9.50 -12.24
C VAL A 505 7.06 10.77 -13.08
N TYR A 506 6.41 11.84 -12.66
CA TYR A 506 6.49 13.16 -13.29
C TYR A 506 7.83 13.87 -13.03
N GLN A 507 8.03 15.02 -13.68
CA GLN A 507 9.34 15.72 -13.70
C GLN A 507 9.80 16.21 -12.31
N ASP A 508 8.88 16.55 -11.43
CA ASP A 508 9.09 17.00 -10.05
C ASP A 508 9.24 15.85 -9.03
N GLY A 509 8.81 14.65 -9.41
CA GLY A 509 8.81 13.43 -8.60
C GLY A 509 7.42 12.87 -8.29
N THR A 510 6.35 13.61 -8.58
CA THR A 510 4.97 13.17 -8.28
C THR A 510 4.64 11.87 -8.99
N TRP A 511 3.94 10.96 -8.28
CA TRP A 511 3.39 9.74 -8.87
C TRP A 511 2.14 10.06 -9.69
N SER A 512 1.98 9.41 -10.84
CA SER A 512 0.89 9.67 -11.78
C SER A 512 -0.50 9.27 -11.31
N GLU A 513 -0.60 8.43 -10.29
CA GLU A 513 -1.87 8.00 -9.68
C GLU A 513 -2.01 8.70 -8.31
N THR A 514 -2.07 7.92 -7.22
CA THR A 514 -2.26 8.43 -5.86
C THR A 514 -1.08 8.08 -4.93
N PRO A 515 -0.99 8.72 -3.76
CA PRO A 515 0.06 8.44 -2.76
C PRO A 515 0.07 6.99 -2.25
N ASN A 516 -1.06 6.29 -2.32
CA ASN A 516 -1.15 4.88 -1.97
C ASN A 516 -0.76 3.95 -3.13
N TYR A 517 -1.20 4.23 -4.36
CA TYR A 517 -0.79 3.44 -5.53
C TYR A 517 0.71 3.54 -5.86
N TRP A 518 1.37 4.61 -5.40
CA TRP A 518 2.83 4.72 -5.39
C TRP A 518 3.53 3.51 -4.76
N TYR A 519 3.03 3.00 -3.63
CA TYR A 519 3.62 1.83 -2.96
C TYR A 519 3.65 0.63 -3.90
N PHE A 520 2.53 0.35 -4.57
CA PHE A 520 2.38 -0.84 -5.39
C PHE A 520 3.18 -0.74 -6.69
N GLY A 521 3.00 0.35 -7.44
CA GLY A 521 3.70 0.59 -8.70
C GLY A 521 5.21 0.68 -8.54
N THR A 522 5.69 1.48 -7.59
CA THR A 522 7.15 1.68 -7.42
C THR A 522 7.85 0.48 -6.77
N ASN A 523 7.17 -0.33 -5.97
CA ASN A 523 7.72 -1.60 -5.45
C ASN A 523 7.82 -2.68 -6.55
N GLY A 524 6.82 -2.78 -7.44
CA GLY A 524 6.91 -3.61 -8.67
C GLY A 524 8.11 -3.23 -9.54
N HIS A 525 8.27 -1.93 -9.80
CA HIS A 525 9.45 -1.40 -10.51
C HIS A 525 10.76 -1.68 -9.76
N ALA A 526 10.81 -1.51 -8.43
CA ALA A 526 12.04 -1.72 -7.65
C ALA A 526 12.49 -3.19 -7.63
N ARG A 527 11.55 -4.14 -7.53
CA ARG A 527 11.83 -5.58 -7.70
C ARG A 527 12.43 -5.88 -9.08
N MET A 528 11.82 -5.34 -10.14
CA MET A 528 12.31 -5.46 -11.52
C MET A 528 13.72 -4.86 -11.71
N LEU A 529 13.93 -3.61 -11.30
CA LEU A 529 15.22 -2.91 -11.40
C LEU A 529 16.31 -3.67 -10.65
N SER A 530 16.06 -4.04 -9.38
CA SER A 530 17.02 -4.76 -8.56
C SER A 530 17.38 -6.11 -9.17
N ALA A 531 16.40 -6.86 -9.69
CA ALA A 531 16.65 -8.14 -10.36
C ALA A 531 17.46 -8.00 -11.65
N LEU A 532 17.13 -7.03 -12.52
CA LEU A 532 17.90 -6.75 -13.74
C LEU A 532 19.37 -6.47 -13.40
N MET A 533 19.61 -5.62 -12.41
CA MET A 533 20.97 -5.28 -11.96
C MET A 533 21.72 -6.49 -11.41
N THR A 534 21.10 -7.30 -10.53
CA THR A 534 21.79 -8.41 -9.87
C THR A 534 21.95 -9.66 -10.73
N ALA A 535 21.00 -9.92 -11.63
CA ALA A 535 21.01 -11.05 -12.53
C ALA A 535 21.73 -10.76 -13.86
N THR A 536 21.75 -9.53 -14.38
CA THR A 536 22.41 -9.20 -15.67
C THR A 536 23.64 -8.31 -15.53
N GLY A 537 23.79 -7.60 -14.41
CA GLY A 537 24.85 -6.60 -14.19
C GLY A 537 24.51 -5.19 -14.69
N SER A 538 23.29 -4.99 -15.19
CA SER A 538 22.82 -3.74 -15.80
C SER A 538 21.33 -3.53 -15.52
N ASP A 539 20.88 -2.28 -15.44
CA ASP A 539 19.44 -1.94 -15.46
C ASP A 539 18.80 -2.13 -16.85
N GLN A 540 19.59 -2.56 -17.84
CA GLN A 540 19.22 -2.72 -19.24
C GLN A 540 18.68 -1.43 -19.88
N GLY A 541 19.06 -0.26 -19.36
CA GLY A 541 18.60 1.04 -19.81
C GLY A 541 17.18 1.40 -19.37
N LEU A 542 16.63 0.74 -18.34
CA LEU A 542 15.34 1.07 -17.74
C LEU A 542 15.35 2.49 -17.15
N MET A 543 16.31 2.81 -16.28
CA MET A 543 16.40 4.11 -15.60
C MET A 543 16.76 5.24 -16.57
N ALA A 544 17.39 4.93 -17.69
CA ALA A 544 17.71 5.90 -18.73
C ALA A 544 16.46 6.56 -19.36
N LYS A 545 15.29 5.90 -19.28
CA LYS A 545 14.01 6.41 -19.79
C LYS A 545 13.40 7.52 -18.92
N ASN A 546 13.64 7.52 -17.61
CA ASN A 546 13.20 8.59 -16.72
C ASN A 546 14.25 8.94 -15.67
N LYS A 547 15.04 9.96 -15.98
CA LYS A 547 16.08 10.51 -15.07
C LYS A 547 15.53 11.21 -13.83
N ASN A 548 14.22 11.41 -13.73
CA ASN A 548 13.57 11.98 -12.55
C ASN A 548 13.03 10.91 -11.60
N TRP A 549 13.08 9.61 -11.94
CA TRP A 549 12.44 8.54 -11.17
C TRP A 549 12.72 8.60 -9.66
N TYR A 550 13.99 8.78 -9.26
CA TYR A 550 14.37 8.86 -7.85
C TYR A 550 13.82 10.08 -7.10
N LYS A 551 13.29 11.11 -7.77
CA LYS A 551 12.58 12.23 -7.11
C LYS A 551 11.25 11.78 -6.51
N THR A 552 10.72 10.61 -6.90
CA THR A 552 9.56 10.03 -6.24
C THR A 552 9.81 9.65 -4.78
N GLY A 553 11.08 9.61 -4.36
CA GLY A 553 11.43 9.59 -2.94
C GLY A 553 11.03 10.87 -2.21
N ASP A 554 11.25 12.04 -2.81
CA ASP A 554 10.74 13.31 -2.25
C ASP A 554 9.21 13.32 -2.20
N PHE A 555 8.53 12.85 -3.26
CA PHE A 555 7.06 12.75 -3.29
C PHE A 555 6.53 11.98 -2.07
N HIS A 556 7.02 10.75 -1.86
CA HIS A 556 6.58 9.92 -0.74
C HIS A 556 6.91 10.53 0.64
N MET A 557 8.10 11.14 0.79
CA MET A 557 8.47 11.82 2.03
C MET A 557 7.57 13.00 2.36
N TYR A 558 7.30 13.89 1.39
CA TYR A 558 6.53 15.11 1.64
C TYR A 558 5.02 14.86 1.71
N VAL A 559 4.51 13.80 1.07
CA VAL A 559 3.08 13.46 1.15
C VAL A 559 2.73 12.77 2.46
N THR A 560 3.74 12.21 3.16
CA THR A 560 3.62 11.70 4.53
C THR A 560 3.45 12.88 5.51
N GLY A 561 2.22 13.08 5.97
CA GLY A 561 1.87 14.07 6.99
C GLY A 561 2.18 13.61 8.41
N ASN A 562 1.75 14.41 9.39
CA ASN A 562 1.93 14.08 10.81
C ASN A 562 0.87 13.05 11.28
N ALA A 563 -0.25 12.93 10.57
CA ALA A 563 -1.32 11.98 10.87
C ALA A 563 -1.60 11.05 9.68
N GLY A 564 -0.54 10.44 9.14
CA GLY A 564 -0.57 9.61 7.93
C GLY A 564 -0.39 10.44 6.65
N LEU A 565 -0.33 9.80 5.48
CA LEU A 565 -0.15 10.53 4.22
C LEU A 565 -1.40 11.35 3.88
N PHE A 566 -1.23 12.43 3.10
CA PHE A 566 -2.31 12.97 2.28
C PHE A 566 -2.67 11.89 1.25
N HIS A 567 -3.93 11.51 1.13
CA HIS A 567 -4.42 10.27 0.52
C HIS A 567 -5.23 10.49 -0.77
N TYR A 568 -5.19 11.70 -1.33
CA TYR A 568 -6.04 12.13 -2.44
C TYR A 568 -6.30 11.06 -3.52
N GLY A 569 -7.57 10.89 -3.88
CA GLY A 569 -8.01 9.85 -4.81
C GLY A 569 -8.29 8.50 -4.15
N ASP A 570 -7.98 7.43 -4.86
CA ASP A 570 -8.13 6.06 -4.38
C ASP A 570 -6.94 5.56 -3.54
N ASN A 571 -7.26 4.79 -2.50
CA ASN A 571 -6.28 4.26 -1.54
C ASN A 571 -5.85 2.81 -1.79
N GLY A 572 -6.57 2.08 -2.64
CA GLY A 572 -6.26 0.69 -2.99
C GLY A 572 -6.53 -0.32 -1.86
N PRO A 573 -6.48 -1.63 -2.19
CA PRO A 573 -6.68 -2.71 -1.24
C PRO A 573 -5.40 -3.03 -0.43
N ASN A 574 -5.51 -3.99 0.48
CA ASN A 574 -4.51 -4.40 1.47
C ASN A 574 -3.04 -4.43 0.97
N LYS A 575 -2.15 -3.77 1.71
CA LYS A 575 -0.69 -3.69 1.45
C LYS A 575 0.12 -4.91 1.95
N PHE A 576 -0.34 -6.14 1.67
CA PHE A 576 0.30 -7.35 2.24
C PHE A 576 1.76 -7.56 1.78
N SER A 577 2.04 -7.47 0.47
CA SER A 577 3.37 -7.75 -0.10
C SER A 577 4.26 -6.52 -0.25
N THR A 578 3.73 -5.31 -0.02
CA THR A 578 4.35 -4.03 -0.39
C THR A 578 4.60 -3.09 0.80
N THR A 579 5.73 -2.40 0.74
CA THR A 579 6.22 -1.42 1.71
C THR A 579 6.79 -0.22 0.94
N ALA A 580 7.26 0.81 1.64
CA ALA A 580 8.03 1.92 1.07
C ALA A 580 9.54 1.59 0.89
N ASN A 581 9.96 0.34 1.10
CA ASN A 581 11.37 -0.08 1.09
C ASN A 581 12.12 0.14 -0.23
N GLN A 582 11.43 0.39 -1.35
CA GLN A 582 12.05 0.90 -2.58
C GLN A 582 12.83 2.21 -2.36
N LEU A 583 12.52 3.02 -1.33
CA LEU A 583 13.33 4.18 -0.94
C LEU A 583 14.79 3.81 -0.63
N PHE A 584 15.03 2.64 -0.03
CA PHE A 584 16.39 2.16 0.21
C PHE A 584 17.14 1.90 -1.11
N LEU A 585 16.49 1.27 -2.09
CA LEU A 585 17.07 1.07 -3.42
C LEU A 585 17.28 2.41 -4.13
N PHE A 586 16.32 3.33 -4.07
CA PHE A 586 16.44 4.67 -4.68
C PHE A 586 17.54 5.51 -4.01
N SER A 587 17.80 5.33 -2.71
CA SER A 587 18.96 5.90 -2.01
C SER A 587 20.30 5.39 -2.53
N GLN A 588 20.39 4.09 -2.84
CA GLN A 588 21.58 3.53 -3.50
C GLN A 588 21.76 4.12 -4.90
N GLN A 589 20.71 4.12 -5.74
CA GLN A 589 20.80 4.55 -7.15
C GLN A 589 21.05 6.05 -7.31
N SER A 590 20.47 6.89 -6.45
CA SER A 590 20.66 8.35 -6.48
C SER A 590 21.90 8.83 -5.70
N GLY A 591 22.43 7.98 -4.81
CA GLY A 591 23.42 8.38 -3.82
C GLY A 591 22.88 9.23 -2.67
N ASN A 592 21.59 9.58 -2.64
CA ASN A 592 20.99 10.43 -1.62
C ASN A 592 20.68 9.63 -0.33
N PRO A 593 21.41 9.84 0.80
CA PRO A 593 21.18 9.10 2.04
C PRO A 593 19.83 9.44 2.71
N VAL A 594 19.22 10.59 2.39
CA VAL A 594 17.97 11.05 3.01
C VAL A 594 16.84 10.03 2.83
N TYR A 595 16.69 9.45 1.65
CA TYR A 595 15.64 8.47 1.37
C TYR A 595 15.79 7.19 2.20
N ALA A 596 17.03 6.70 2.37
CA ALA A 596 17.28 5.55 3.22
C ALA A 596 17.03 5.88 4.70
N LEU A 597 17.47 7.05 5.17
CA LEU A 597 17.29 7.45 6.57
C LEU A 597 15.82 7.70 6.93
N PHE A 598 15.02 8.26 6.01
CA PHE A 598 13.58 8.42 6.20
C PHE A 598 12.91 7.05 6.36
N GLN A 599 13.14 6.14 5.41
CA GLN A 599 12.52 4.81 5.42
C GLN A 599 13.01 3.94 6.57
N ARG A 600 14.30 4.01 6.90
CA ARG A 600 14.91 3.35 8.08
C ARG A 600 14.14 3.68 9.35
N ASP A 601 13.63 4.91 9.43
CA ASP A 601 12.93 5.44 10.59
C ASP A 601 11.38 5.35 10.44
N ARG A 602 10.84 4.41 9.66
CA ARG A 602 9.39 4.08 9.53
C ARG A 602 9.06 2.68 10.05
N ALA A 603 7.83 2.49 10.54
CA ALA A 603 7.32 1.18 10.96
C ALA A 603 7.40 0.10 9.86
N ASP A 604 7.01 0.46 8.64
CA ASP A 604 6.83 -0.48 7.52
C ASP A 604 8.15 -0.99 6.92
N ALA A 605 9.30 -0.46 7.35
CA ALA A 605 10.59 -0.99 6.95
C ALA A 605 10.88 -2.38 7.50
N ALA A 606 10.40 -2.68 8.71
CA ALA A 606 10.92 -3.79 9.51
C ALA A 606 10.44 -5.18 9.09
N ALA A 607 9.28 -5.29 8.43
CA ALA A 607 8.61 -6.58 8.18
C ALA A 607 9.00 -7.27 6.87
N ASP A 608 9.75 -6.61 5.99
CA ASP A 608 10.03 -7.11 4.63
C ASP A 608 11.52 -7.47 4.47
N PRO A 609 11.86 -8.72 4.08
CA PRO A 609 13.23 -9.15 3.75
C PRO A 609 13.98 -8.25 2.74
N LEU A 610 13.27 -7.46 1.93
CA LEU A 610 13.90 -6.49 1.02
C LEU A 610 14.68 -5.40 1.75
N SER A 611 14.28 -5.03 2.98
CA SER A 611 15.03 -4.09 3.84
C SER A 611 16.47 -4.54 4.07
N MET A 612 16.67 -5.84 4.31
CA MET A 612 17.96 -6.47 4.64
C MET A 612 19.01 -6.35 3.53
N PHE A 613 18.57 -6.16 2.29
CA PHE A 613 19.45 -6.10 1.10
C PHE A 613 19.48 -4.73 0.43
N TRP A 614 18.36 -4.00 0.45
CA TRP A 614 18.31 -2.65 -0.10
C TRP A 614 18.83 -1.58 0.87
N TYR A 615 18.82 -1.80 2.19
CA TYR A 615 19.34 -0.80 3.13
C TYR A 615 20.87 -0.63 3.00
N ASP A 616 21.26 0.58 2.61
CA ASP A 616 22.64 1.02 2.59
C ASP A 616 23.07 1.44 4.01
N THR A 617 23.68 0.50 4.74
CA THR A 617 24.19 0.72 6.12
C THR A 617 25.21 1.84 6.23
N SER A 618 25.79 2.34 5.13
CA SER A 618 26.66 3.53 5.19
C SER A 618 25.88 4.81 5.53
N SER A 619 24.58 4.86 5.25
CA SER A 619 23.71 6.02 5.52
C SER A 619 23.61 6.29 7.02
N THR A 620 23.95 7.50 7.45
CA THR A 620 24.02 7.90 8.88
C THR A 620 23.51 9.34 9.07
N GLY A 621 22.95 9.60 10.25
CA GLY A 621 22.36 10.89 10.65
C GLY A 621 20.83 10.87 10.70
N GLY A 622 20.24 12.05 10.88
CA GLY A 622 18.80 12.25 10.90
C GLY A 622 18.33 12.79 9.55
N PHE A 623 17.43 12.06 8.86
CA PHE A 623 16.91 12.42 7.52
C PHE A 623 16.40 13.87 7.42
N TYR A 624 15.96 14.40 8.56
CA TYR A 624 15.30 15.67 8.75
C TYR A 624 16.29 16.87 8.85
N ASN A 625 17.56 16.65 9.18
CA ASN A 625 18.51 17.76 9.40
C ASN A 625 18.94 18.41 8.08
N GLY A 626 18.45 19.63 7.84
CA GLY A 626 18.60 20.38 6.60
C GLY A 626 17.50 20.13 5.57
N LEU A 627 16.45 19.38 5.92
CA LEU A 627 15.31 19.10 5.04
C LEU A 627 14.33 20.29 5.07
N PRO A 628 13.96 20.89 3.93
CA PRO A 628 12.97 21.97 3.88
C PRO A 628 11.64 21.59 4.54
N LEU A 629 10.99 22.55 5.19
CA LEU A 629 9.66 22.33 5.79
C LEU A 629 8.53 22.31 4.75
N ASP A 630 8.77 22.82 3.55
CA ASP A 630 7.77 22.97 2.50
C ASP A 630 8.28 22.46 1.17
N ARG A 631 7.36 21.97 0.33
CA ARG A 631 7.63 21.65 -1.05
C ARG A 631 6.38 21.83 -1.91
N HIS A 632 6.57 22.51 -3.03
CA HIS A 632 5.61 22.56 -4.13
C HIS A 632 6.06 21.58 -5.20
N PHE A 633 5.15 20.69 -5.59
CA PHE A 633 5.27 19.80 -6.74
C PHE A 633 4.53 20.48 -7.89
N ASP A 634 5.29 21.05 -8.83
CA ASP A 634 4.83 22.06 -9.78
C ASP A 634 4.44 21.48 -11.16
N ASN A 635 4.54 20.15 -11.35
CA ASN A 635 4.03 19.49 -12.53
C ASN A 635 2.52 19.76 -12.70
N LYS A 636 2.03 19.91 -13.93
CA LYS A 636 0.64 20.33 -14.19
C LYS A 636 -0.35 19.18 -14.03
N GLU A 637 0.08 18.00 -14.45
CA GLU A 637 -0.67 16.76 -14.39
C GLU A 637 -0.90 16.34 -12.92
N GLY A 638 0.06 16.57 -12.02
CA GLY A 638 -0.07 16.30 -10.58
C GLY A 638 0.46 17.42 -9.68
N ASN A 639 -0.16 18.60 -9.71
CA ASN A 639 0.22 19.78 -8.93
C ASN A 639 -0.32 19.77 -7.49
N TRP A 640 0.57 19.83 -6.49
CA TRP A 640 0.19 19.86 -5.08
C TRP A 640 1.29 20.46 -4.20
N VAL A 641 0.94 20.87 -2.99
CA VAL A 641 1.87 21.41 -1.98
C VAL A 641 1.86 20.58 -0.70
N SER A 642 3.02 20.48 -0.06
CA SER A 642 3.21 20.02 1.32
C SER A 642 3.87 21.13 2.13
N MET A 643 3.35 21.43 3.32
CA MET A 643 3.86 22.47 4.21
C MET A 643 3.76 21.98 5.67
N ARG A 644 4.85 22.02 6.44
CA ARG A 644 4.82 21.62 7.87
C ARG A 644 5.53 22.59 8.79
N SER A 645 5.35 22.37 10.09
CA SER A 645 6.03 23.10 11.17
C SER A 645 7.32 22.40 11.62
N SER A 646 7.37 21.08 11.60
CA SER A 646 8.53 20.29 12.02
C SER A 646 8.54 18.94 11.29
N TRP A 647 9.72 18.35 11.12
CA TRP A 647 9.89 16.94 10.70
C TRP A 647 10.13 16.00 11.89
N THR A 648 10.28 16.53 13.11
CA THR A 648 10.57 15.76 14.32
C THR A 648 9.44 15.80 15.35
N ASP A 649 8.62 16.87 15.37
CA ASP A 649 7.43 16.98 16.22
C ASP A 649 6.16 16.57 15.47
N MET A 650 5.68 15.35 15.74
CA MET A 650 4.44 14.82 15.19
C MET A 650 3.18 15.50 15.76
N THR A 651 3.30 16.27 16.85
CA THR A 651 2.20 17.11 17.38
C THR A 651 2.09 18.47 16.71
N GLY A 652 3.10 18.84 15.91
CA GLY A 652 3.12 20.06 15.10
C GLY A 652 2.07 20.05 13.98
N ASN A 653 1.88 21.21 13.35
CA ASN A 653 1.01 21.35 12.19
C ASN A 653 1.63 20.80 10.90
N TYR A 654 0.82 20.12 10.09
CA TYR A 654 1.05 19.79 8.69
C TYR A 654 -0.17 20.16 7.85
N ILE A 655 0.07 20.68 6.65
CA ILE A 655 -0.91 21.02 5.63
C ILE A 655 -0.44 20.41 4.32
N ALA A 656 -1.35 19.82 3.56
CA ALA A 656 -1.17 19.63 2.13
C ALA A 656 -2.42 20.07 1.38
N MET A 657 -2.25 20.53 0.13
CA MET A 657 -3.35 20.93 -0.75
C MET A 657 -3.05 20.52 -2.19
N LYS A 658 -3.97 19.81 -2.84
CA LYS A 658 -3.90 19.41 -4.26
C LYS A 658 -4.73 20.37 -5.10
N SER A 659 -4.23 20.72 -6.28
CA SER A 659 -4.98 21.56 -7.23
C SER A 659 -4.41 21.39 -8.63
N SER A 660 -4.79 20.30 -9.30
CA SER A 660 -4.20 19.84 -10.55
C SER A 660 -5.27 19.48 -11.59
N ASN A 661 -4.82 18.91 -12.71
CA ASN A 661 -5.68 18.04 -13.51
C ASN A 661 -6.23 16.89 -12.64
N MET A 662 -7.39 16.35 -13.00
CA MET A 662 -8.05 15.25 -12.27
C MET A 662 -8.27 14.01 -13.16
N THR A 663 -7.67 13.99 -14.36
CA THR A 663 -7.65 12.88 -15.31
C THR A 663 -6.22 12.42 -15.65
N GLY A 664 -6.08 11.26 -16.28
CA GLY A 664 -4.80 10.62 -16.58
C GLY A 664 -4.23 9.79 -15.42
N HIS A 665 -5.03 9.53 -14.38
CA HIS A 665 -4.62 8.95 -13.09
C HIS A 665 -5.01 7.47 -12.96
N GLN A 666 -5.12 6.74 -14.08
CA GLN A 666 -5.56 5.33 -14.13
C GLN A 666 -6.90 5.08 -13.42
N THR A 667 -7.87 6.00 -13.58
CA THR A 667 -9.17 5.95 -12.89
C THR A 667 -9.06 5.84 -11.36
N HIS A 668 -7.98 6.38 -10.78
CA HIS A 668 -7.77 6.52 -9.34
C HIS A 668 -7.83 7.97 -8.82
N GLY A 669 -8.04 8.94 -9.71
CA GLY A 669 -8.24 10.35 -9.33
C GLY A 669 -9.68 10.65 -8.89
N ASP A 670 -9.83 11.81 -8.24
CA ASP A 670 -11.08 12.41 -7.76
C ASP A 670 -11.27 13.83 -8.28
N LEU A 671 -12.49 14.35 -8.23
CA LEU A 671 -12.81 15.75 -8.57
C LEU A 671 -12.45 16.71 -7.42
N ASP A 672 -11.15 16.79 -7.14
CA ASP A 672 -10.49 17.26 -5.91
C ASP A 672 -9.71 18.59 -6.03
N ALA A 673 -9.92 19.40 -7.06
CA ALA A 673 -9.16 20.63 -7.20
C ALA A 673 -9.42 21.58 -6.01
N GLY A 674 -8.36 21.91 -5.27
CA GLY A 674 -8.41 22.68 -4.04
C GLY A 674 -8.65 21.87 -2.76
N ASP A 675 -8.70 20.54 -2.83
CA ASP A 675 -8.77 19.64 -1.66
C ASP A 675 -7.51 19.74 -0.79
N PHE A 676 -7.68 19.62 0.52
CA PHE A 676 -6.62 19.82 1.49
C PHE A 676 -6.84 19.05 2.79
N VAL A 677 -5.74 18.80 3.51
CA VAL A 677 -5.73 18.22 4.87
C VAL A 677 -5.09 19.16 5.88
N ILE A 678 -5.49 19.02 7.14
CA ILE A 678 -4.87 19.70 8.29
C ILE A 678 -4.62 18.66 9.39
N ASP A 679 -3.35 18.38 9.67
CA ASP A 679 -2.91 17.63 10.84
C ASP A 679 -2.40 18.60 11.90
N ALA A 680 -2.78 18.40 13.16
CA ALA A 680 -2.35 19.18 14.31
C ALA A 680 -2.56 18.38 15.60
N LEU A 681 -1.78 18.65 16.65
CA LEU A 681 -1.94 18.02 17.97
C LEU A 681 -1.86 16.48 17.92
N GLY A 682 -1.15 15.91 16.94
CA GLY A 682 -0.96 14.47 16.77
C GLY A 682 -2.14 13.74 16.12
N THR A 683 -3.04 14.45 15.42
CA THR A 683 -4.18 13.85 14.69
C THR A 683 -4.57 14.69 13.47
N ARG A 684 -5.30 14.08 12.53
CA ARG A 684 -5.94 14.76 11.40
C ARG A 684 -7.25 15.41 11.84
N PHE A 685 -7.42 16.71 11.59
CA PHE A 685 -8.65 17.46 11.85
C PHE A 685 -9.49 17.70 10.60
N VAL A 686 -8.84 17.92 9.45
CA VAL A 686 -9.50 17.96 8.13
C VAL A 686 -8.88 16.85 7.30
N GLY A 687 -9.72 15.96 6.78
CA GLY A 687 -9.30 14.72 6.12
C GLY A 687 -10.21 14.30 4.98
N GLU A 688 -9.99 13.10 4.48
CA GLU A 688 -10.59 12.59 3.25
C GLU A 688 -10.86 11.08 3.38
N TYR A 689 -11.56 10.51 2.40
CA TYR A 689 -12.14 9.17 2.50
C TYR A 689 -11.46 8.11 1.64
N GLY A 690 -10.58 8.50 0.71
CA GLY A 690 -9.96 7.56 -0.20
C GLY A 690 -10.94 6.96 -1.23
N SER A 691 -10.75 5.68 -1.51
CA SER A 691 -11.58 4.87 -2.41
C SER A 691 -13.07 4.88 -2.02
N ASP A 692 -13.95 4.67 -3.02
CA ASP A 692 -15.31 4.14 -2.81
C ASP A 692 -15.29 2.63 -3.14
N ASN A 693 -16.44 1.96 -3.15
CA ASN A 693 -16.49 0.53 -3.45
C ASN A 693 -16.03 0.26 -4.90
N TYR A 694 -14.92 -0.46 -5.07
CA TYR A 694 -14.35 -0.81 -6.39
C TYR A 694 -15.25 -1.71 -7.24
N LEU A 695 -16.18 -2.41 -6.60
CA LEU A 695 -17.16 -3.27 -7.26
C LEU A 695 -18.37 -2.45 -7.77
N SER A 696 -18.45 -1.16 -7.42
CA SER A 696 -19.52 -0.30 -7.89
C SER A 696 -19.46 -0.10 -9.41
N LYS A 697 -20.65 -0.01 -10.00
CA LYS A 697 -20.83 0.00 -11.45
C LYS A 697 -20.05 1.11 -12.15
N ASN A 698 -19.35 0.77 -13.22
CA ASN A 698 -18.60 1.73 -14.04
C ASN A 698 -17.53 2.55 -13.29
N TYR A 699 -17.09 2.13 -12.09
CA TYR A 699 -16.15 2.87 -11.24
C TYR A 699 -14.79 3.17 -11.92
N PHE A 700 -14.30 2.23 -12.73
CA PHE A 700 -13.07 2.34 -13.53
C PHE A 700 -13.31 2.60 -15.02
N ALA A 701 -14.55 2.91 -15.45
CA ALA A 701 -14.90 2.91 -16.87
C ALA A 701 -14.47 4.18 -17.64
N SER A 702 -14.45 5.35 -16.99
CA SER A 702 -14.02 6.61 -17.59
C SER A 702 -13.72 7.67 -16.51
N GLU A 703 -12.87 8.63 -16.85
CA GLU A 703 -12.60 9.86 -16.08
C GLU A 703 -13.23 11.12 -16.74
N ASP A 704 -13.97 10.96 -17.84
CA ASP A 704 -14.56 12.06 -18.61
C ASP A 704 -15.63 12.84 -17.81
N ASP A 705 -15.92 14.07 -18.21
CA ASP A 705 -17.01 14.86 -17.64
C ASP A 705 -18.35 14.11 -17.79
N GLY A 706 -19.05 13.90 -16.67
CA GLY A 706 -20.30 13.14 -16.63
C GLY A 706 -20.16 11.62 -16.51
N ALA A 707 -18.94 11.08 -16.36
CA ALA A 707 -18.74 9.65 -16.07
C ALA A 707 -19.46 9.20 -14.78
N ASP A 708 -19.95 7.96 -14.76
CA ASP A 708 -20.65 7.37 -13.62
C ASP A 708 -19.80 7.36 -12.33
N ARG A 709 -18.47 7.28 -12.45
CA ARG A 709 -17.52 7.42 -11.33
C ARG A 709 -17.80 8.65 -10.48
N TRP A 710 -18.11 9.78 -11.12
CA TRP A 710 -18.34 11.07 -10.45
C TRP A 710 -19.69 11.20 -9.74
N LYS A 711 -20.51 10.15 -9.79
CA LYS A 711 -21.75 9.99 -9.01
C LYS A 711 -21.50 9.27 -7.67
N TYR A 712 -20.32 8.69 -7.45
CA TYR A 712 -19.95 8.16 -6.14
C TYR A 712 -19.51 9.30 -5.23
N PHE A 713 -20.04 9.33 -4.00
CA PHE A 713 -19.89 10.49 -3.12
C PHE A 713 -18.44 10.84 -2.86
N ARG A 714 -17.58 9.85 -2.61
CA ARG A 714 -16.15 10.05 -2.36
C ARG A 714 -15.38 10.51 -3.59
N LYS A 715 -15.90 10.32 -4.80
CA LYS A 715 -15.19 10.55 -6.07
C LYS A 715 -15.56 11.89 -6.71
N GLY A 716 -16.81 12.32 -6.55
CA GLY A 716 -17.28 13.64 -6.99
C GLY A 716 -16.84 14.78 -6.07
N THR A 717 -16.98 16.03 -6.52
CA THR A 717 -16.54 17.25 -5.81
C THR A 717 -17.20 17.40 -4.44
N GLN A 718 -18.42 16.90 -4.28
CA GLN A 718 -19.13 16.85 -3.00
C GLN A 718 -18.46 15.94 -1.95
N GLY A 719 -17.59 15.00 -2.32
CA GLY A 719 -16.80 14.20 -1.37
C GLY A 719 -15.65 14.97 -0.75
N GLN A 720 -15.16 15.99 -1.45
CA GLN A 720 -13.85 16.61 -1.20
C GLN A 720 -13.95 17.83 -0.28
N ASN A 721 -12.82 18.27 0.28
CA ASN A 721 -12.70 19.47 1.11
C ASN A 721 -12.64 20.76 0.27
N THR A 722 -13.44 20.85 -0.80
CA THR A 722 -13.40 21.96 -1.77
C THR A 722 -14.71 22.76 -1.80
N ILE A 723 -14.90 23.57 -2.84
CA ILE A 723 -16.11 24.38 -3.07
C ILE A 723 -17.06 23.61 -4.00
N VAL A 724 -18.35 23.60 -3.71
CA VAL A 724 -19.40 23.19 -4.66
C VAL A 724 -20.15 24.45 -5.09
N ILE A 725 -20.30 24.66 -6.41
CA ILE A 725 -20.99 25.82 -6.97
C ILE A 725 -22.21 25.33 -7.76
N GLY A 726 -23.40 25.71 -7.29
CA GLY A 726 -24.66 25.43 -7.96
C GLY A 726 -25.04 23.97 -8.00
N GLN A 727 -24.56 23.18 -7.03
CA GLN A 727 -24.80 21.73 -6.94
C GLN A 727 -24.21 20.94 -8.12
N GLU A 728 -23.18 21.46 -8.76
CA GLU A 728 -22.45 20.83 -9.86
C GLU A 728 -21.08 20.29 -9.40
N ASN A 729 -20.60 19.24 -10.08
CA ASN A 729 -19.22 18.77 -9.99
C ASN A 729 -18.25 19.74 -10.70
N GLN A 730 -16.97 19.68 -10.35
CA GLN A 730 -15.88 20.29 -11.12
C GLN A 730 -15.69 19.58 -12.48
N ASN A 731 -15.23 20.33 -13.49
CA ASN A 731 -14.79 19.75 -14.76
C ASN A 731 -13.49 18.93 -14.56
N ALA A 732 -13.50 17.65 -14.91
CA ALA A 732 -12.43 16.70 -14.65
C ALA A 732 -11.08 17.10 -15.27
N SER A 733 -11.12 17.65 -16.49
CA SER A 733 -9.91 18.05 -17.24
C SER A 733 -9.53 19.54 -17.03
N CYS A 734 -9.86 20.13 -15.87
CA CYS A 734 -9.44 21.50 -15.56
C CYS A 734 -7.93 21.60 -15.28
N GLN A 735 -7.36 22.80 -15.45
CA GLN A 735 -5.93 23.07 -15.29
C GLN A 735 -5.75 24.31 -14.39
N PRO A 736 -5.81 24.14 -13.05
CA PRO A 736 -5.71 25.26 -12.11
C PRO A 736 -4.40 26.04 -12.25
N ALA A 737 -4.45 27.36 -12.03
CA ALA A 737 -3.25 28.20 -12.05
C ALA A 737 -2.75 28.45 -10.62
N ASN A 738 -1.60 27.85 -10.30
CA ASN A 738 -1.09 27.76 -8.93
C ASN A 738 0.08 28.72 -8.65
N LYS A 739 0.13 29.28 -7.44
CA LYS A 739 1.19 30.13 -6.88
C LYS A 739 1.59 29.61 -5.50
N PHE A 740 2.88 29.41 -5.28
CA PHE A 740 3.46 29.03 -4.00
C PHE A 740 4.49 30.07 -3.53
N GLU A 741 4.49 30.39 -2.24
CA GLU A 741 5.62 31.09 -1.58
C GLU A 741 5.93 30.42 -0.24
N SER A 742 7.22 30.24 0.07
CA SER A 742 7.69 29.83 1.39
C SER A 742 8.82 30.74 1.85
N SER A 743 8.95 30.88 3.17
CA SER A 743 10.11 31.48 3.84
C SER A 743 11.39 30.63 3.75
N ASN A 744 11.28 29.42 3.17
CA ASN A 744 12.37 28.46 2.91
C ASN A 744 13.08 27.97 4.19
N ASP A 745 12.34 27.87 5.29
CA ASP A 745 12.83 27.21 6.49
C ASP A 745 13.18 25.75 6.21
N ALA A 746 14.22 25.27 6.87
CA ALA A 746 14.57 23.86 6.92
C ALA A 746 14.70 23.44 8.36
N GLN A 747 14.25 22.22 8.65
CA GLN A 747 14.41 21.59 9.94
C GLN A 747 15.91 21.50 10.31
N SER A 748 16.24 21.80 11.56
CA SER A 748 17.61 21.68 12.07
C SER A 748 17.90 20.27 12.62
N GLY A 749 19.13 20.02 13.07
CA GLY A 749 19.44 18.81 13.84
C GLY A 749 18.79 18.75 15.21
N ASP A 750 18.25 19.86 15.74
CA ASP A 750 17.52 19.84 17.00
C ASP A 750 16.22 19.05 16.85
N LEU A 751 16.06 18.01 17.67
CA LEU A 751 14.82 17.24 17.77
C LEU A 751 13.67 18.11 18.29
N ASN A 752 13.95 19.09 19.16
CA ASN A 752 12.99 20.07 19.70
C ASN A 752 12.86 21.34 18.85
N TYR A 753 13.25 21.27 17.58
CA TYR A 753 13.10 22.38 16.63
C TYR A 753 11.68 22.97 16.62
N SER A 754 11.62 24.28 16.79
CA SER A 754 10.43 25.09 16.61
C SER A 754 10.69 26.17 15.56
N PRO A 755 9.76 26.42 14.61
CA PRO A 755 9.88 27.52 13.66
C PRO A 755 10.02 28.89 14.33
N GLY A 756 10.72 29.82 13.67
CA GLY A 756 10.78 31.21 14.10
C GLY A 756 9.43 31.94 13.91
N GLU A 757 9.20 33.03 14.63
CA GLU A 757 7.92 33.76 14.61
C GLU A 757 7.45 34.23 13.21
N GLN A 758 8.41 34.51 12.31
CA GLN A 758 8.16 34.95 10.93
C GLN A 758 8.04 33.77 9.93
N SER A 759 8.17 32.53 10.41
CA SER A 759 8.13 31.33 9.60
C SER A 759 6.72 31.07 9.06
N THR A 760 6.62 30.91 7.74
CA THR A 760 5.35 30.81 7.02
C THR A 760 5.53 30.24 5.61
N ALA A 761 4.48 29.58 5.12
CA ALA A 761 4.32 29.27 3.70
C ALA A 761 2.85 29.50 3.29
N LEU A 762 2.62 29.67 2.00
CA LEU A 762 1.30 29.87 1.40
C LEU A 762 1.22 29.22 0.03
N PHE A 763 0.01 28.75 -0.31
CA PHE A 763 -0.34 28.23 -1.62
C PHE A 763 -1.68 28.83 -2.05
N VAL A 764 -1.74 29.33 -3.28
CA VAL A 764 -2.93 29.97 -3.88
C VAL A 764 -3.19 29.34 -5.24
N THR A 765 -4.44 29.01 -5.53
CA THR A 765 -4.90 28.42 -6.79
C THR A 765 -6.06 29.22 -7.38
N ASP A 766 -6.01 29.49 -8.68
CA ASP A 766 -7.18 29.87 -9.49
C ASP A 766 -7.81 28.60 -10.07
N MET A 767 -8.96 28.22 -9.51
CA MET A 767 -9.74 27.04 -9.87
C MET A 767 -10.89 27.38 -10.82
N SER A 768 -10.97 28.62 -11.34
CA SER A 768 -12.08 29.08 -12.20
C SER A 768 -12.43 28.12 -13.34
N GLN A 769 -11.44 27.52 -14.01
CA GLN A 769 -11.67 26.58 -15.09
C GLN A 769 -12.44 25.34 -14.63
N CYS A 770 -12.23 24.87 -13.40
CA CYS A 770 -12.92 23.72 -12.82
C CYS A 770 -14.43 23.97 -12.63
N TYR A 771 -14.87 25.24 -12.59
CA TYR A 771 -16.28 25.64 -12.46
C TYR A 771 -16.83 26.34 -13.71
N SER A 772 -16.15 26.22 -14.86
CA SER A 772 -16.48 26.91 -16.12
C SER A 772 -16.60 28.44 -15.98
N GLN A 773 -15.83 29.05 -15.07
CA GLN A 773 -15.83 30.50 -14.82
C GLN A 773 -14.64 31.21 -15.50
N PRO A 774 -14.70 32.53 -15.74
CA PRO A 774 -13.55 33.32 -16.17
C PRO A 774 -12.39 33.23 -15.15
N SER A 775 -11.13 33.20 -15.60
CA SER A 775 -9.96 33.18 -14.70
C SER A 775 -10.00 34.30 -13.63
N GLY A 776 -9.57 33.97 -12.41
CA GLY A 776 -9.61 34.84 -11.24
C GLY A 776 -10.98 34.98 -10.57
N SER A 777 -11.96 34.17 -10.98
CA SER A 777 -13.33 34.18 -10.44
C SER A 777 -13.57 33.18 -9.32
N VAL A 778 -12.80 32.09 -9.23
CA VAL A 778 -12.87 31.12 -8.12
C VAL A 778 -11.45 30.82 -7.68
N LYS A 779 -10.97 31.54 -6.66
CA LYS A 779 -9.61 31.39 -6.13
C LYS A 779 -9.64 30.88 -4.70
N ARG A 780 -8.73 29.96 -4.37
CA ARG A 780 -8.49 29.45 -3.01
C ARG A 780 -7.06 29.76 -2.59
N GLY A 781 -6.86 30.13 -1.33
CA GLY A 781 -5.55 30.21 -0.70
C GLY A 781 -5.53 29.54 0.66
N ILE A 782 -4.46 28.80 0.94
CA ILE A 782 -4.16 28.25 2.27
C ILE A 782 -2.78 28.74 2.72
N ARG A 783 -2.65 29.21 3.96
CA ARG A 783 -1.37 29.66 4.51
C ARG A 783 -1.20 29.35 5.99
N PHE A 784 0.06 29.25 6.39
CA PHE A 784 0.44 29.35 7.79
C PHE A 784 0.38 30.79 8.32
N LEU A 785 0.18 30.90 9.63
CA LEU A 785 0.22 32.13 10.42
C LEU A 785 0.98 31.89 11.73
N ASN A 786 1.45 32.98 12.36
CA ASN A 786 2.02 32.98 13.72
C ASN A 786 3.11 31.91 13.93
N GLY A 787 4.20 31.95 13.15
CA GLY A 787 5.28 30.96 13.23
C GLY A 787 4.81 29.52 12.93
N ARG A 788 3.92 29.36 11.94
CA ARG A 788 3.27 28.08 11.56
C ARG A 788 2.41 27.42 12.64
N ARG A 789 1.97 28.17 13.66
CA ARG A 789 1.08 27.64 14.72
C ARG A 789 -0.40 27.57 14.33
N GLN A 790 -0.82 28.33 13.33
CA GLN A 790 -2.22 28.45 12.92
C GLN A 790 -2.35 28.45 11.40
N VAL A 791 -3.55 28.16 10.89
CA VAL A 791 -3.84 28.09 9.44
C VAL A 791 -4.95 29.07 9.07
N LEU A 792 -4.79 29.75 7.94
CA LEU A 792 -5.86 30.51 7.30
C LEU A 792 -6.17 29.89 5.94
N LEU A 793 -7.43 29.53 5.74
CA LEU A 793 -7.99 29.24 4.42
C LEU A 793 -8.85 30.43 3.99
N GLN A 794 -8.70 30.87 2.74
CA GLN A 794 -9.46 31.95 2.14
C GLN A 794 -9.92 31.58 0.73
N ASP A 795 -11.20 31.75 0.45
CA ASP A 795 -11.81 31.55 -0.86
C ASP A 795 -12.42 32.86 -1.38
N GLU A 796 -11.93 33.35 -2.53
CA GLU A 796 -12.46 34.51 -3.24
C GLU A 796 -13.26 34.05 -4.46
N ILE A 797 -14.57 34.29 -4.42
CA ILE A 797 -15.52 33.78 -5.40
C ILE A 797 -16.31 34.96 -5.96
N LYS A 798 -16.17 35.25 -7.25
CA LYS A 798 -16.98 36.25 -7.94
C LYS A 798 -18.43 35.79 -8.02
N LYS A 799 -19.37 36.74 -8.06
CA LYS A 799 -20.81 36.47 -8.18
C LYS A 799 -21.10 35.38 -9.23
N THR A 800 -21.55 34.22 -8.75
CA THR A 800 -21.88 33.04 -9.57
C THR A 800 -23.32 33.04 -10.06
N GLY A 801 -24.23 33.70 -9.34
CA GLY A 801 -25.68 33.56 -9.54
C GLY A 801 -26.23 32.17 -9.20
N LYS A 802 -25.45 31.32 -8.53
CA LYS A 802 -25.80 29.98 -8.07
C LYS A 802 -25.31 29.79 -6.64
N GLU A 803 -26.02 29.02 -5.82
CA GLU A 803 -25.61 28.65 -4.45
C GLU A 803 -24.14 28.22 -4.37
N ILE A 804 -23.42 28.69 -3.36
CA ILE A 804 -22.03 28.32 -3.07
C ILE A 804 -22.03 27.54 -1.76
N GLN A 805 -21.50 26.32 -1.77
CA GLN A 805 -21.24 25.54 -0.57
C GLN A 805 -19.73 25.35 -0.40
N TRP A 806 -19.18 25.95 0.64
CA TRP A 806 -17.86 25.60 1.17
C TRP A 806 -18.03 24.43 2.14
N ARG A 807 -17.14 23.42 2.10
CA ARG A 807 -17.25 22.23 2.95
C ARG A 807 -15.90 21.61 3.28
N VAL A 808 -15.84 20.99 4.45
CA VAL A 808 -14.72 20.17 4.92
C VAL A 808 -15.24 18.97 5.71
N GLN A 809 -14.52 17.86 5.61
CA GLN A 809 -14.82 16.57 6.22
C GLN A 809 -13.99 16.40 7.51
N THR A 810 -14.60 15.95 8.60
CA THR A 810 -13.91 15.78 9.88
C THR A 810 -14.45 14.66 10.76
N ASN A 811 -13.55 13.82 11.30
CA ASN A 811 -13.85 12.79 12.30
C ASN A 811 -14.05 13.40 13.71
N ALA A 812 -13.93 14.72 13.86
CA ALA A 812 -14.13 15.41 15.12
C ALA A 812 -15.59 15.47 15.53
N THR A 813 -15.85 15.38 16.84
CA THR A 813 -17.13 15.85 17.40
C THR A 813 -17.17 17.37 17.30
N VAL A 814 -18.10 17.90 16.52
CA VAL A 814 -18.23 19.34 16.27
C VAL A 814 -19.31 19.95 17.16
N SER A 815 -19.01 21.09 17.77
CA SER A 815 -20.00 21.95 18.42
C SER A 815 -19.88 23.39 17.93
N LEU A 816 -21.02 24.06 17.70
CA LEU A 816 -21.05 25.42 17.17
C LEU A 816 -21.32 26.45 18.27
N SER A 817 -20.67 27.61 18.17
CA SER A 817 -20.99 28.78 18.98
C SER A 817 -22.44 29.24 18.75
N LYS A 818 -22.99 30.05 19.68
CA LYS A 818 -24.40 30.51 19.61
C LYS A 818 -24.71 31.30 18.34
N ASP A 819 -23.75 32.05 17.82
CA ASP A 819 -23.80 32.79 16.55
C ASP A 819 -23.36 31.95 15.33
N LYS A 820 -22.98 30.68 15.55
CA LYS A 820 -22.45 29.75 14.55
C LYS A 820 -21.22 30.26 13.78
N LYS A 821 -20.47 31.21 14.35
CA LYS A 821 -19.23 31.75 13.76
C LYS A 821 -17.99 30.93 14.08
N THR A 822 -18.01 30.17 15.17
CA THR A 822 -16.90 29.30 15.56
C THR A 822 -17.39 27.87 15.73
N ALA A 823 -16.72 26.94 15.07
CA ALA A 823 -16.85 25.51 15.30
C ALA A 823 -15.71 25.06 16.23
N THR A 824 -16.06 24.37 17.31
CA THR A 824 -15.13 23.68 18.20
C THR A 824 -15.13 22.20 17.82
N LEU A 825 -14.00 21.74 17.26
CA LEU A 825 -13.77 20.37 16.82
C LEU A 825 -12.98 19.64 17.92
N LYS A 826 -13.47 18.49 18.39
CA LYS A 826 -12.81 17.66 19.41
C LYS A 826 -12.57 16.25 18.92
N ILE A 827 -11.35 15.73 19.13
CA ILE A 827 -10.96 14.36 18.83
C ILE A 827 -10.38 13.75 20.10
N LYS A 828 -10.86 12.56 20.47
CA LYS A 828 -10.40 11.73 21.62
C LYS A 828 -10.11 10.28 21.23
N GLN A 829 -10.26 9.98 19.95
CA GLN A 829 -10.08 8.66 19.37
C GLN A 829 -9.73 8.85 17.90
N ILE A 830 -8.60 8.30 17.48
CA ILE A 830 -8.27 8.11 16.08
C ILE A 830 -9.13 6.93 15.60
N ASN A 831 -9.87 7.13 14.53
CA ASN A 831 -10.48 6.08 13.72
C ASN A 831 -9.87 6.23 12.33
N ASP A 832 -9.07 5.26 11.89
CA ASP A 832 -8.44 5.32 10.57
C ASP A 832 -9.32 4.67 9.50
N PRO A 833 -9.84 5.41 8.49
CA PRO A 833 -10.48 4.81 7.32
C PRO A 833 -9.55 3.89 6.51
N ASN A 834 -8.24 4.10 6.61
CA ASN A 834 -7.28 3.51 5.68
C ASN A 834 -6.82 2.11 6.08
N ALA A 835 -7.30 1.60 7.22
CA ALA A 835 -7.10 0.22 7.63
C ALA A 835 -8.16 -0.66 6.94
N SER A 836 -7.72 -1.36 5.90
CA SER A 836 -8.51 -2.04 4.86
C SER A 836 -9.34 -3.26 5.29
N LYS A 837 -9.59 -3.46 6.60
CA LYS A 837 -10.52 -4.47 7.13
C LYS A 837 -11.02 -4.14 8.54
N ASP A 838 -10.14 -3.62 9.41
CA ASP A 838 -10.46 -3.22 10.78
C ASP A 838 -10.01 -1.77 11.01
N PRO A 839 -10.91 -0.78 11.19
CA PRO A 839 -10.52 0.62 11.36
C PRO A 839 -9.66 0.80 12.61
N LEU A 840 -8.40 1.20 12.42
CA LEU A 840 -7.45 1.41 13.52
C LEU A 840 -8.06 2.38 14.52
N THR A 841 -8.33 1.88 15.73
CA THR A 841 -9.03 2.61 16.78
C THR A 841 -8.07 2.85 17.95
N ALA A 842 -7.54 4.07 18.08
CA ALA A 842 -6.60 4.44 19.15
C ALA A 842 -7.14 5.61 19.99
N LYS A 843 -7.26 5.41 21.31
CA LYS A 843 -7.81 6.41 22.25
C LYS A 843 -6.77 7.46 22.63
N ILE A 844 -6.78 8.62 22.00
CA ILE A 844 -5.89 9.74 22.34
C ILE A 844 -6.44 10.59 23.50
N ASP A 845 -5.57 11.37 24.14
CA ASP A 845 -6.01 12.51 24.95
C ASP A 845 -6.93 13.43 24.12
N GLU A 846 -7.96 14.02 24.74
CA GLU A 846 -8.87 14.90 24.00
C GLU A 846 -8.14 16.17 23.53
N VAL A 847 -8.01 16.31 22.22
CA VAL A 847 -7.41 17.48 21.54
C VAL A 847 -8.50 18.32 20.87
N THR A 848 -8.28 19.64 20.84
CA THR A 848 -9.28 20.61 20.37
C THR A 848 -8.72 21.54 19.29
N MET A 849 -9.50 21.76 18.24
CA MET A 849 -9.26 22.75 17.19
C MET A 849 -10.46 23.72 17.16
N LEU A 850 -10.20 25.02 17.04
CA LEU A 850 -11.23 26.01 16.75
C LEU A 850 -11.13 26.43 15.28
N ALA A 851 -12.23 26.35 14.55
CA ALA A 851 -12.38 26.95 13.22
C ALA A 851 -13.31 28.16 13.35
N THR A 852 -12.86 29.35 12.93
CA THR A 852 -13.62 30.61 13.08
C THR A 852 -13.78 31.32 11.73
N ILE A 853 -15.01 31.70 11.39
CA ILE A 853 -15.32 32.53 10.22
C ILE A 853 -14.94 33.98 10.51
N THR A 854 -13.94 34.51 9.82
CA THR A 854 -13.57 35.94 9.90
C THR A 854 -14.21 36.78 8.79
N SER A 855 -14.62 36.14 7.68
CA SER A 855 -15.33 36.77 6.56
C SER A 855 -16.20 35.72 5.82
N PRO A 856 -17.36 36.10 5.25
CA PRO A 856 -18.06 37.37 5.45
C PRO A 856 -18.78 37.45 6.81
N LYS A 857 -19.25 38.64 7.19
CA LYS A 857 -19.80 38.91 8.54
C LYS A 857 -21.14 38.26 8.82
N ASP A 858 -21.81 37.72 7.82
CA ASP A 858 -23.13 37.06 7.85
C ASP A 858 -23.06 35.53 7.68
N ALA A 859 -22.03 34.99 7.01
CA ALA A 859 -21.81 33.54 6.86
C ALA A 859 -21.82 32.77 8.20
N THR A 860 -22.49 31.63 8.27
CA THR A 860 -22.50 30.77 9.47
C THR A 860 -22.13 29.34 9.13
N PHE A 861 -21.50 28.66 10.07
CA PHE A 861 -21.30 27.22 9.97
C PHE A 861 -22.61 26.45 10.12
N ALA A 862 -22.74 25.40 9.31
CA ALA A 862 -23.61 24.26 9.56
C ALA A 862 -22.73 23.02 9.80
N VAL A 863 -23.29 22.02 10.49
CA VAL A 863 -22.68 20.69 10.58
C VAL A 863 -23.77 19.63 10.44
N GLY A 864 -23.47 18.58 9.69
CA GLY A 864 -24.29 17.38 9.53
C GLY A 864 -23.41 16.16 9.23
N PRO A 865 -23.91 14.93 9.41
CA PRO A 865 -23.14 13.74 9.07
C PRO A 865 -23.00 13.59 7.56
N ALA A 866 -21.87 13.08 7.06
CA ALA A 866 -21.67 12.83 5.63
C ALA A 866 -22.68 11.84 5.05
N TYR A 867 -23.13 10.86 5.86
CA TYR A 867 -24.07 9.79 5.48
C TYR A 867 -25.26 9.72 6.45
N ASP A 868 -26.46 9.42 5.93
CA ASP A 868 -27.68 9.08 6.67
C ASP A 868 -27.69 7.58 6.98
N LYS A 869 -27.28 7.22 8.20
CA LYS A 869 -27.30 5.83 8.69
C LYS A 869 -28.70 5.19 8.67
N GLY A 870 -29.78 5.99 8.70
CA GLY A 870 -31.14 5.46 8.66
C GLY A 870 -31.57 4.97 7.27
N LYS A 871 -30.81 5.34 6.23
CA LYS A 871 -31.13 5.05 4.82
C LYS A 871 -29.97 4.41 4.05
N SER A 872 -28.77 4.41 4.59
CA SER A 872 -27.53 3.98 3.91
C SER A 872 -27.19 4.84 2.68
N GLU A 873 -27.48 6.14 2.73
CA GLU A 873 -27.20 7.10 1.63
C GLU A 873 -26.41 8.34 2.14
N PRO A 874 -25.46 8.89 1.38
CA PRO A 874 -24.89 10.22 1.62
C PRO A 874 -25.94 11.34 1.79
N ASN A 875 -25.80 12.18 2.82
CA ASN A 875 -26.70 13.33 3.08
C ASN A 875 -26.55 14.48 2.07
N TYR A 876 -25.43 14.51 1.34
CA TYR A 876 -25.04 15.62 0.49
C TYR A 876 -24.92 15.18 -0.97
N TYR A 877 -25.91 14.42 -1.45
CA TYR A 877 -26.11 14.19 -2.87
C TYR A 877 -26.83 15.39 -3.49
N TYR A 878 -26.16 16.07 -4.43
CA TYR A 878 -26.77 17.13 -5.21
C TYR A 878 -26.49 17.00 -6.71
N GLY A 879 -27.31 17.65 -7.53
CA GLY A 879 -27.37 17.42 -8.98
C GLY A 879 -28.39 16.32 -9.38
N ALA A 880 -28.59 16.13 -10.68
CA ALA A 880 -29.63 15.24 -11.23
C ALA A 880 -29.21 13.75 -11.34
N ASN A 881 -28.37 13.28 -10.42
CA ASN A 881 -27.66 12.01 -10.56
C ASN A 881 -28.12 10.97 -9.54
N ASP A 882 -29.06 10.12 -9.94
CA ASP A 882 -29.24 8.82 -9.30
C ASP A 882 -27.92 8.02 -9.40
N ILE A 883 -27.53 7.35 -8.32
CA ILE A 883 -26.48 6.33 -8.34
C ILE A 883 -26.83 5.32 -9.43
N PRO A 884 -25.89 4.92 -10.32
CA PRO A 884 -26.18 3.97 -11.39
C PRO A 884 -26.82 2.69 -10.82
N PRO A 885 -27.84 2.10 -11.47
CA PRO A 885 -28.42 0.83 -11.02
C PRO A 885 -27.33 -0.25 -10.94
N GLN A 886 -26.94 -0.57 -9.70
CA GLN A 886 -25.74 -1.33 -9.40
C GLN A 886 -25.86 -2.76 -9.92
N ASP A 887 -24.72 -3.33 -10.29
CA ASP A 887 -24.63 -4.73 -10.66
C ASP A 887 -24.75 -5.62 -9.42
N LYS A 888 -24.80 -6.94 -9.63
CA LYS A 888 -25.06 -7.90 -8.56
C LYS A 888 -23.80 -8.66 -8.18
N ASP A 889 -23.65 -8.95 -6.89
CA ASP A 889 -22.64 -9.87 -6.37
C ASP A 889 -22.95 -11.33 -6.78
N ASP A 890 -22.03 -12.25 -6.45
CA ASP A 890 -22.19 -13.68 -6.71
C ASP A 890 -23.39 -14.31 -5.96
N ASN A 891 -23.97 -13.62 -4.97
CA ASN A 891 -25.18 -14.00 -4.25
C ASN A 891 -26.46 -13.39 -4.84
N GLY A 892 -26.36 -12.64 -5.93
CA GLY A 892 -27.47 -11.97 -6.61
C GLY A 892 -28.00 -10.71 -5.91
N GLN A 893 -27.31 -10.20 -4.90
CA GLN A 893 -27.62 -8.95 -4.19
C GLN A 893 -27.02 -7.75 -4.95
N PRO A 894 -27.69 -6.59 -5.01
CA PRO A 894 -27.10 -5.41 -5.62
C PRO A 894 -25.89 -4.94 -4.80
N ILE A 895 -24.75 -4.75 -5.47
CA ILE A 895 -23.54 -4.19 -4.89
C ILE A 895 -23.87 -2.78 -4.39
N GLN A 896 -23.60 -2.47 -3.12
CA GLN A 896 -23.86 -1.14 -2.58
C GLN A 896 -22.60 -0.26 -2.72
N PRO A 897 -22.73 1.03 -3.06
CA PRO A 897 -21.66 2.02 -2.86
C PRO A 897 -21.22 2.04 -1.40
N GLU A 898 -20.00 2.49 -1.12
CA GLU A 898 -19.41 2.33 0.19
C GLU A 898 -19.93 3.37 1.19
N VAL A 899 -20.83 2.93 2.06
CA VAL A 899 -21.24 3.68 3.25
C VAL A 899 -20.14 3.60 4.30
N LEU A 900 -19.66 4.73 4.80
CA LEU A 900 -18.69 4.76 5.88
C LEU A 900 -19.31 4.14 7.16
N ASP A 901 -18.68 3.11 7.72
CA ASP A 901 -19.11 2.47 8.96
C ASP A 901 -19.02 3.40 10.20
N TYR A 902 -18.27 4.49 10.09
CA TYR A 902 -18.07 5.48 11.15
C TYR A 902 -18.67 6.85 10.78
N GLU A 903 -19.14 7.58 11.79
CA GLU A 903 -19.74 8.90 11.59
C GLU A 903 -18.67 9.96 11.32
N VAL A 904 -18.76 10.57 10.13
CA VAL A 904 -17.94 11.73 9.78
C VAL A 904 -18.84 12.95 9.62
N SER A 905 -18.38 14.09 10.14
CA SER A 905 -19.09 15.36 10.06
C SER A 905 -18.63 16.17 8.86
N VAL A 906 -19.58 16.68 8.08
CA VAL A 906 -19.36 17.77 7.12
C VAL A 906 -19.57 19.08 7.86
N LEU A 907 -18.51 19.86 8.05
CA LEU A 907 -18.59 21.26 8.46
C LEU A 907 -18.70 22.11 7.18
N SER A 908 -19.73 22.96 7.07
CA SER A 908 -20.00 23.71 5.83
C SER A 908 -20.45 25.15 6.06
N ILE A 909 -20.33 25.95 5.00
CA ILE A 909 -20.86 27.32 4.90
C ILE A 909 -21.61 27.39 3.56
N THR A 910 -22.88 27.79 3.59
CA THR A 910 -23.69 28.00 2.38
C THR A 910 -23.95 29.49 2.17
N LEU A 911 -23.76 29.97 0.94
CA LEU A 911 -24.07 31.33 0.48
C LEU A 911 -24.92 31.27 -0.80
N ASP A 912 -25.70 32.31 -1.08
CA ASP A 912 -26.61 32.34 -2.23
C ASP A 912 -25.94 32.55 -3.60
N GLY A 913 -24.68 33.01 -3.61
CA GLY A 913 -23.93 33.34 -4.82
C GLY A 913 -24.39 34.61 -5.56
N ASN A 914 -25.26 35.44 -4.96
CA ASN A 914 -25.79 36.65 -5.58
C ASN A 914 -24.85 37.86 -5.52
N SER A 915 -23.72 37.73 -4.81
CA SER A 915 -22.66 38.73 -4.65
C SER A 915 -21.29 38.07 -4.65
N ASP A 916 -20.23 38.88 -4.73
CA ASP A 916 -18.85 38.40 -4.53
C ASP A 916 -18.66 37.93 -3.08
N ALA A 917 -18.17 36.71 -2.90
CA ALA A 917 -17.85 36.12 -1.60
C ALA A 917 -16.33 36.16 -1.33
N ASN A 918 -15.98 36.44 -0.08
CA ASN A 918 -14.65 36.25 0.48
C ASN A 918 -14.83 35.44 1.77
N ILE A 919 -14.76 34.12 1.66
CA ILE A 919 -14.91 33.20 2.78
C ILE A 919 -13.53 33.04 3.43
N GLN A 920 -13.42 33.32 4.72
CA GLN A 920 -12.17 33.15 5.47
C GLN A 920 -12.43 32.30 6.71
N VAL A 921 -11.70 31.19 6.83
CA VAL A 921 -11.73 30.28 7.97
C VAL A 921 -10.36 30.22 8.62
N TRP A 922 -10.30 30.69 9.86
CA TRP A 922 -9.10 30.68 10.70
C TRP A 922 -9.11 29.47 11.63
N TRP A 923 -8.11 28.60 11.47
CA TRP A 923 -7.93 27.36 12.20
C TRP A 923 -6.89 27.53 13.30
N GLN A 924 -7.29 27.24 14.53
CA GLN A 924 -6.55 27.50 15.75
C GLN A 924 -6.46 26.20 16.58
N PRO A 925 -5.38 25.41 16.42
CA PRO A 925 -5.15 24.26 17.30
C PRO A 925 -4.93 24.76 18.74
N GLN A 926 -5.61 24.14 19.70
CA GLN A 926 -5.57 24.57 21.11
C GLN A 926 -4.40 23.90 21.84
N TYR A 927 -3.21 24.46 21.64
CA TYR A 927 -2.00 24.06 22.37
C TYR A 927 -2.09 24.43 23.87
N PRO A 928 -1.41 23.68 24.77
CA PRO A 928 -1.33 24.03 26.20
C PRO A 928 -0.74 25.43 26.46
N GLU A 929 0.23 25.83 25.64
CA GLU A 929 0.89 27.13 25.73
C GLU A 929 0.29 28.13 24.72
N SER A 930 -0.68 28.94 25.17
CA SER A 930 -1.26 30.03 24.38
C SER A 930 -0.40 31.29 24.42
N SER A 931 -0.04 31.82 23.25
CA SER A 931 0.61 33.12 23.08
C SER A 931 -0.41 34.22 22.75
N LYS A 932 -0.02 35.50 22.91
CA LYS A 932 -0.87 36.63 22.50
C LYS A 932 -1.10 36.68 20.99
N SER A 933 -0.13 36.21 20.19
CA SER A 933 -0.24 36.06 18.74
C SER A 933 -1.34 35.08 18.34
N ASP A 934 -1.52 33.99 19.08
CA ASP A 934 -2.56 32.99 18.80
C ASP A 934 -3.99 33.55 18.96
N GLN A 935 -4.15 34.71 19.60
CA GLN A 935 -5.44 35.39 19.82
C GLN A 935 -5.68 36.55 18.85
N ALA A 936 -4.70 36.89 18.00
CA ALA A 936 -4.81 37.99 17.05
C ALA A 936 -5.55 37.54 15.77
N THR A 937 -6.74 38.09 15.54
CA THR A 937 -7.51 37.81 14.32
C THR A 937 -6.70 38.18 13.07
N PRO A 938 -6.61 37.30 12.05
CA PRO A 938 -5.86 37.56 10.83
C PRO A 938 -6.36 38.82 10.09
N LYS A 939 -5.44 39.53 9.42
CA LYS A 939 -5.81 40.63 8.52
C LYS A 939 -6.60 40.07 7.32
N ASN A 940 -7.63 40.79 6.88
CA ASN A 940 -8.29 40.49 5.62
C ASN A 940 -7.45 41.06 4.46
N VAL A 941 -6.80 40.20 3.69
CA VAL A 941 -5.95 40.57 2.54
C VAL A 941 -6.36 39.79 1.31
N ALA A 942 -6.47 40.44 0.16
CA ALA A 942 -6.85 39.78 -1.09
C ALA A 942 -5.82 38.72 -1.52
N LEU A 943 -6.26 37.60 -2.09
CA LEU A 943 -5.40 36.48 -2.50
C LEU A 943 -4.30 36.91 -3.49
N ASP A 944 -4.58 37.86 -4.38
CA ASP A 944 -3.60 38.38 -5.34
C ASP A 944 -2.50 39.23 -4.68
N GLN A 945 -2.72 39.65 -3.42
CA GLN A 945 -1.80 40.39 -2.56
C GLN A 945 -1.17 39.49 -1.48
N TRP A 946 -1.45 38.18 -1.49
CA TRP A 946 -0.81 37.25 -0.57
C TRP A 946 0.69 37.15 -0.86
N SER A 947 1.46 37.42 0.19
CA SER A 947 2.91 37.24 0.25
C SER A 947 3.29 36.76 1.65
N LEU A 948 4.54 36.35 1.83
CA LEU A 948 5.07 35.94 3.13
C LEU A 948 4.72 36.93 4.26
N THR A 949 4.80 38.24 4.01
CA THR A 949 4.60 39.31 5.01
C THR A 949 3.22 39.99 4.96
N SER A 950 2.23 39.44 4.25
CA SER A 950 0.95 40.15 4.07
C SER A 950 0.02 40.13 5.29
N HIS A 951 0.15 39.12 6.15
CA HIS A 951 -0.63 38.95 7.38
C HIS A 951 0.25 39.26 8.59
#